data_AF-A0A843FIP9-F1
#
_entry.id   AF-A0A843FIP9-F1
#
_cell.length_a   1.000
_cell.length_b   1.000
_cell.length_c   1.000
_cell.angle_alpha   90.00
_cell.angle_beta   90.00
_cell.angle_gamma   90.00
#
_symmetry.space_group_name_H-M   'P 1'
#
loop_
_entity.id
_entity.type
_entity.pdbx_description
1 polymer ?
#
loop_
_entity_poly.entity_id
_entity_poly.type
_entity_poly.pdbx_seq_one_letter_code
_entity_poly.pdbx_strand_id
1 'polypeptide(L)'
;MSAVSAEENITDFTTEGNLLKVDSSNDNFNDLNNEINGSLNELKLTHDYVYDEGNDINFTDGINVSKSNFLLDGNGYSIDGNGKARIFNIIGNNVTLKNLIIKNALNGAVSFVQPNAEYYLDNVTIQNSSSKYASGGIELNATNLVVNNSKFISNTGTKSSDIFFNEKCNVIVLNSTFEGGIESKWSHIYFSGGALIVDSSTFANSRSSYANAIYGEDGRVTVRNTKFRNLTVLNSAGAIGVKYAVNLTVEDCEFTNITSGKDGGVIFADIDQGYVTIANSKFHGCFAAFGSAIMQLRAELNIINSTFEDNIAMYDGGVLWTSYADVSIENSTFKRNNVVKEDLEIGGVLYFDKGDILIKGSTFIDNHGSNKGDAVFTYDSKLTLQNNTFKDNGNALYSVFSTQDIAEDNKFNNDLVSVNNTFYATIVVNDGIELTLINNTPYKFDTLPDKFNLKDYGLVGPVRDQGNMGACWTFATSGALESALLKATGKLYNFSQDNIQNTMLQYSIYGVDGILEGARQSTGVGYLVNWYGPYPTDLDRYDELGKVSTHINMANESIHVQDVVFFPARQNATDNYIFKKALMDYGAFLVAIYSGENSKYYNETSAARYYNGTKGINHAVTLVGWDDNYPASNFLNPPSGDGAWIIKNSWGTEWGDEGYFYLSYYDTSFNT
;
A
#
# COMPACT_ATOMS: atom_id res chain seq x y z
N MET A 1 -18.57 -20.71 -15.13
CA MET A 1 -18.51 -21.40 -16.44
C MET A 1 -18.33 -20.35 -17.53
N SER A 2 -17.56 -20.70 -18.56
CA SER A 2 -17.10 -19.93 -19.73
C SER A 2 -16.31 -18.64 -19.45
N ALA A 3 -14.99 -18.79 -19.42
CA ALA A 3 -14.03 -17.73 -19.68
C ALA A 3 -14.31 -17.14 -21.07
N VAL A 4 -14.67 -15.85 -21.12
CA VAL A 4 -14.72 -15.10 -22.36
C VAL A 4 -13.33 -14.52 -22.58
N SER A 5 -12.69 -15.00 -23.65
CA SER A 5 -11.40 -14.56 -24.17
C SER A 5 -11.42 -13.08 -24.51
N ALA A 6 -10.60 -12.29 -23.79
CA ALA A 6 -10.22 -10.95 -24.20
C ALA A 6 -9.01 -11.04 -25.15
N GLU A 7 -9.27 -11.42 -26.40
CA GLU A 7 -8.37 -11.18 -27.52
C GLU A 7 -9.16 -10.38 -28.57
N GLU A 8 -8.45 -9.44 -29.21
CA GLU A 8 -8.91 -8.53 -30.28
C GLU A 8 -9.63 -7.24 -29.86
N ASN A 9 -8.84 -6.20 -29.60
CA ASN A 9 -8.88 -4.93 -30.35
C ASN A 9 -7.69 -4.04 -29.94
N ILE A 10 -6.47 -4.46 -30.31
CA ILE A 10 -5.33 -3.54 -30.42
C ILE A 10 -5.31 -3.09 -31.88
N THR A 11 -6.15 -2.12 -32.22
CA THR A 11 -6.08 -1.42 -33.51
C THR A 11 -5.52 -0.03 -33.29
N ASP A 12 -4.25 0.10 -33.65
CA ASP A 12 -3.64 1.24 -34.32
C ASP A 12 -3.90 2.63 -33.72
N PHE A 13 -3.11 2.99 -32.70
CA PHE A 13 -2.90 4.40 -32.33
C PHE A 13 -1.81 4.99 -33.24
N THR A 14 -2.21 5.42 -34.43
CA THR A 14 -1.41 6.38 -35.19
C THR A 14 -1.43 7.71 -34.46
N THR A 15 -0.28 8.10 -33.91
CA THR A 15 -0.02 9.42 -33.33
C THR A 15 -0.16 10.50 -34.40
N GLU A 16 -1.14 11.40 -34.24
CA GLU A 16 -1.10 12.71 -34.87
C GLU A 16 0.05 13.53 -34.27
N GLY A 17 1.13 13.70 -35.04
CA GLY A 17 1.78 15.01 -35.20
C GLY A 17 2.65 15.57 -34.07
N ASN A 18 3.59 14.80 -33.51
CA ASN A 18 4.82 15.39 -32.95
C ASN A 18 5.98 15.03 -33.89
N LEU A 19 6.28 15.94 -34.82
CA LEU A 19 7.46 15.85 -35.68
C LEU A 19 8.71 16.00 -34.82
N LEU A 20 9.32 14.88 -34.43
CA LEU A 20 10.70 14.84 -33.94
C LEU A 20 11.59 15.50 -35.01
N LYS A 21 12.29 16.57 -34.65
CA LYS A 21 13.39 17.07 -35.48
C LYS A 21 14.51 16.05 -35.38
N VAL A 22 14.79 15.34 -36.47
CA VAL A 22 15.93 14.42 -36.53
C VAL A 22 17.19 15.26 -36.70
N ASP A 23 18.03 15.30 -35.66
CA ASP A 23 19.35 15.94 -35.71
C ASP A 23 20.46 14.92 -36.03
N SER A 24 21.57 15.44 -36.55
CA SER A 24 22.80 14.71 -36.91
C SER A 24 24.00 15.08 -36.04
N SER A 25 23.80 15.89 -34.99
CA SER A 25 24.83 16.20 -33.98
C SER A 25 25.14 14.98 -33.10
N ASN A 26 26.40 14.84 -32.69
CA ASN A 26 26.86 13.81 -31.73
C ASN A 26 27.11 14.44 -30.34
N ASP A 27 26.42 15.53 -30.04
CA ASP A 27 26.68 16.34 -28.86
C ASP A 27 26.15 15.63 -27.62
N ASN A 28 26.95 15.66 -26.57
CA ASN A 28 26.78 14.83 -25.37
C ASN A 28 26.52 15.70 -24.13
N PHE A 29 26.50 15.10 -22.94
CA PHE A 29 26.17 15.87 -21.73
C PHE A 29 27.24 16.89 -21.37
N ASN A 30 28.52 16.61 -21.66
CA ASN A 30 29.59 17.57 -21.49
C ASN A 30 29.37 18.82 -22.38
N ASP A 31 28.92 18.64 -23.62
CA ASP A 31 28.60 19.74 -24.53
C ASP A 31 27.42 20.58 -24.01
N LEU A 32 26.33 19.92 -23.61
CA LEU A 32 25.18 20.59 -23.00
C LEU A 32 25.56 21.36 -21.72
N ASN A 33 26.39 20.75 -20.87
CA ASN A 33 26.88 21.40 -19.65
C ASN A 33 27.69 22.68 -19.99
N ASN A 34 28.50 22.65 -21.05
CA ASN A 34 29.24 23.83 -21.49
C ASN A 34 28.31 24.94 -22.00
N GLU A 35 27.27 24.60 -22.75
CA GLU A 35 26.25 25.55 -23.22
C GLU A 35 25.44 26.16 -22.07
N ILE A 36 25.01 25.32 -21.12
CA ILE A 36 24.34 25.78 -19.90
C ILE A 36 25.24 26.75 -19.15
N ASN A 37 26.53 26.45 -18.98
CA ASN A 37 27.45 27.34 -18.26
C ASN A 37 27.76 28.63 -19.04
N GLY A 38 27.85 28.56 -20.37
CA GLY A 38 28.16 29.69 -21.25
C GLY A 38 27.01 30.68 -21.49
N SER A 39 25.76 30.25 -21.28
CA SER A 39 24.58 31.12 -21.42
C SER A 39 24.50 32.20 -20.32
N LEU A 40 23.59 33.19 -20.46
CA LEU A 40 23.29 34.11 -19.36
C LEU A 40 22.18 33.53 -18.47
N ASN A 41 20.95 33.96 -18.71
CA ASN A 41 19.76 33.53 -17.96
C ASN A 41 18.83 32.63 -18.79
N GLU A 42 19.15 32.41 -20.06
CA GLU A 42 18.36 31.61 -20.98
C GLU A 42 19.28 30.79 -21.89
N LEU A 43 18.97 29.51 -22.03
CA LEU A 43 19.51 28.64 -23.07
C LEU A 43 18.35 28.10 -23.91
N LYS A 44 18.49 28.20 -25.22
CA LYS A 44 17.56 27.61 -26.18
C LYS A 44 18.29 26.54 -26.99
N LEU A 45 17.84 25.29 -26.88
CA LEU A 45 18.49 24.18 -27.55
C LEU A 45 18.32 24.28 -29.08
N THR A 46 19.36 23.85 -29.79
CA THR A 46 19.41 23.86 -31.25
C THR A 46 19.47 22.47 -31.86
N HIS A 47 19.66 21.44 -31.03
CA HIS A 47 19.84 20.04 -31.42
C HIS A 47 19.60 19.09 -30.23
N ASP A 48 19.59 17.79 -30.49
CA ASP A 48 19.45 16.72 -29.49
C ASP A 48 20.79 16.45 -28.77
N TYR A 49 20.72 16.05 -27.49
CA TYR A 49 21.89 15.60 -26.71
C TYR A 49 21.70 14.16 -26.22
N VAL A 50 22.76 13.35 -26.29
CA VAL A 50 22.72 11.94 -25.86
C VAL A 50 23.90 11.64 -24.94
N TYR A 51 23.64 10.98 -23.81
CA TYR A 51 24.69 10.54 -22.90
C TYR A 51 25.67 9.57 -23.57
N ASP A 52 26.96 9.90 -23.50
CA ASP A 52 28.07 9.09 -23.99
C ASP A 52 28.97 8.64 -22.83
N GLU A 53 28.95 7.34 -22.53
CA GLU A 53 29.73 6.73 -21.43
C GLU A 53 31.24 7.02 -21.51
N GLY A 54 31.79 7.24 -22.72
CA GLY A 54 33.20 7.58 -22.91
C GLY A 54 33.56 9.01 -22.50
N ASN A 55 32.60 9.94 -22.60
CA ASN A 55 32.82 11.38 -22.40
C ASN A 55 32.13 11.93 -21.13
N ASP A 56 31.06 11.27 -20.68
CA ASP A 56 30.11 11.79 -19.70
C ASP A 56 30.12 11.05 -18.35
N ILE A 57 31.19 10.30 -18.05
CA ILE A 57 31.26 9.50 -16.81
C ILE A 57 31.05 10.31 -15.53
N ASN A 58 31.30 11.63 -15.56
CA ASN A 58 31.10 12.53 -14.43
C ASN A 58 29.65 13.05 -14.31
N PHE A 59 28.76 12.72 -15.24
CA PHE A 59 27.37 13.16 -15.29
C PHE A 59 26.37 12.04 -15.03
N THR A 60 26.79 10.91 -14.46
CA THR A 60 25.88 9.81 -14.09
C THR A 60 24.75 10.25 -13.16
N ASP A 61 25.04 11.21 -12.28
CA ASP A 61 24.07 11.84 -11.36
C ASP A 61 23.39 13.09 -11.94
N GLY A 62 23.54 13.32 -13.24
CA GLY A 62 22.96 14.44 -13.97
C GLY A 62 23.82 15.69 -14.06
N ILE A 63 23.48 16.54 -15.04
CA ILE A 63 24.11 17.84 -15.24
C ILE A 63 23.67 18.78 -14.11
N ASN A 64 24.65 19.37 -13.42
CA ASN A 64 24.40 20.31 -12.33
C ASN A 64 24.00 21.69 -12.88
N VAL A 65 22.71 22.04 -12.81
CA VAL A 65 22.23 23.38 -13.18
C VAL A 65 22.23 24.27 -11.95
N SER A 66 23.32 25.02 -11.77
CA SER A 66 23.55 25.91 -10.63
C SER A 66 23.02 27.34 -10.81
N LYS A 67 22.64 27.69 -12.03
CA LYS A 67 22.13 29.02 -12.38
C LYS A 67 20.74 29.24 -11.78
N SER A 68 20.56 30.40 -11.15
CA SER A 68 19.25 30.82 -10.63
C SER A 68 18.56 31.78 -11.59
N ASN A 69 17.22 31.80 -11.59
CA ASN A 69 16.38 32.54 -12.54
C ASN A 69 16.72 32.17 -13.99
N PHE A 70 16.81 30.87 -14.25
CA PHE A 70 17.31 30.31 -15.49
C PHE A 70 16.22 29.62 -16.28
N LEU A 71 16.12 29.93 -17.58
CA LEU A 71 15.22 29.28 -18.52
C LEU A 71 16.01 28.35 -19.44
N LEU A 72 15.66 27.07 -19.42
CA LEU A 72 16.12 26.10 -20.43
C LEU A 72 14.94 25.76 -21.35
N ASP A 73 14.95 26.36 -22.55
CA ASP A 73 13.98 26.10 -23.62
C ASP A 73 14.53 24.99 -24.53
N GLY A 74 13.99 23.79 -24.40
CA GLY A 74 14.30 22.65 -25.25
C GLY A 74 13.96 22.88 -26.71
N ASN A 75 13.10 23.83 -27.05
CA ASN A 75 12.73 24.17 -28.44
C ASN A 75 12.27 22.94 -29.26
N GLY A 76 11.71 21.93 -28.58
CA GLY A 76 11.27 20.65 -29.13
C GLY A 76 12.37 19.57 -29.27
N TYR A 77 13.61 19.87 -28.89
CA TYR A 77 14.71 18.90 -28.88
C TYR A 77 14.72 18.05 -27.61
N SER A 78 15.45 16.94 -27.70
CA SER A 78 15.52 15.92 -26.67
C SER A 78 16.87 15.84 -25.97
N ILE A 79 16.83 15.41 -24.72
CA ILE A 79 18.02 15.02 -23.95
C ILE A 79 17.81 13.57 -23.50
N ASP A 80 18.70 12.70 -23.95
CA ASP A 80 18.63 11.25 -23.78
C ASP A 80 19.68 10.76 -22.78
N GLY A 81 19.24 10.17 -21.66
CA GLY A 81 20.12 9.57 -20.66
C GLY A 81 20.71 8.23 -21.09
N ASN A 82 20.28 7.68 -22.24
CA ASN A 82 20.71 6.43 -22.83
C ASN A 82 20.63 5.21 -21.88
N GLY A 83 19.75 5.28 -20.88
CA GLY A 83 19.62 4.28 -19.81
C GLY A 83 20.82 4.22 -18.85
N LYS A 84 21.67 5.25 -18.82
CA LYS A 84 22.95 5.27 -18.09
C LYS A 84 23.07 6.38 -17.07
N ALA A 85 22.36 7.48 -17.24
CA ALA A 85 22.49 8.65 -16.36
C ALA A 85 21.15 9.34 -16.07
N ARG A 86 21.11 10.03 -14.93
CA ARG A 86 20.11 11.07 -14.66
C ARG A 86 20.35 12.23 -15.62
N ILE A 87 19.32 12.98 -16.01
CA ILE A 87 19.53 14.13 -16.91
C ILE A 87 20.01 15.35 -16.14
N PHE A 88 19.22 15.77 -15.14
CA PHE A 88 19.47 17.02 -14.43
C PHE A 88 19.48 16.87 -12.93
N ASN A 89 20.46 17.54 -12.32
CA ASN A 89 20.45 17.89 -10.90
C ASN A 89 20.36 19.41 -10.79
N ILE A 90 19.16 19.92 -10.50
CA ILE A 90 18.87 21.35 -10.45
C ILE A 90 19.13 21.86 -9.02
N ILE A 91 20.15 22.70 -8.89
CA ILE A 91 20.57 23.29 -7.60
C ILE A 91 20.39 24.82 -7.56
N GLY A 92 20.13 25.46 -8.72
CA GLY A 92 19.75 26.87 -8.78
C GLY A 92 18.31 27.12 -8.35
N ASN A 93 17.99 28.35 -7.93
CA ASN A 93 16.62 28.79 -7.60
C ASN A 93 15.87 29.22 -8.87
N ASN A 94 14.54 29.07 -8.91
CA ASN A 94 13.70 29.64 -9.99
C ASN A 94 14.13 29.18 -11.39
N VAL A 95 14.32 27.86 -11.55
CA VAL A 95 14.67 27.26 -12.85
C VAL A 95 13.41 26.81 -13.56
N THR A 96 13.30 27.17 -14.84
CA THR A 96 12.21 26.74 -15.73
C THR A 96 12.75 25.82 -16.82
N LEU A 97 12.15 24.64 -16.94
CA LEU A 97 12.34 23.74 -18.08
C LEU A 97 11.13 23.87 -19.02
N LYS A 98 11.37 24.14 -20.30
CA LYS A 98 10.30 24.45 -21.25
C LYS A 98 10.48 23.74 -22.59
N ASN A 99 9.40 23.30 -23.23
CA ASN A 99 9.39 22.70 -24.58
C ASN A 99 10.46 21.61 -24.77
N LEU A 100 10.61 20.72 -23.80
CA LEU A 100 11.74 19.81 -23.70
C LEU A 100 11.28 18.36 -23.68
N ILE A 101 12.02 17.47 -24.35
CA ILE A 101 11.82 16.03 -24.28
C ILE A 101 12.97 15.41 -23.49
N ILE A 102 12.67 14.78 -22.36
CA ILE A 102 13.61 14.01 -21.55
C ILE A 102 13.29 12.53 -21.72
N LYS A 103 14.28 11.72 -22.10
CA LYS A 103 14.05 10.28 -22.34
C LYS A 103 15.16 9.39 -21.80
N ASN A 104 14.79 8.17 -21.45
CA ASN A 104 15.68 7.07 -21.03
C ASN A 104 16.65 7.46 -19.90
N ALA A 105 16.20 8.25 -18.92
CA ALA A 105 17.04 8.56 -17.77
C ALA A 105 17.16 7.35 -16.82
N LEU A 106 18.30 7.23 -16.15
CA LEU A 106 18.54 6.28 -15.07
C LEU A 106 18.72 7.04 -13.75
N ASN A 107 18.23 6.50 -12.64
CA ASN A 107 18.23 7.14 -11.32
C ASN A 107 17.37 8.40 -11.24
N GLY A 108 16.28 8.45 -12.03
CA GLY A 108 15.39 9.60 -12.12
C GLY A 108 15.79 10.57 -13.23
N ALA A 109 14.81 11.22 -13.86
CA ALA A 109 15.02 12.21 -14.90
C ALA A 109 15.56 13.55 -14.37
N VAL A 110 14.91 14.11 -13.35
CA VAL A 110 15.22 15.44 -12.81
C VAL A 110 15.16 15.44 -11.29
N SER A 111 16.18 15.97 -10.65
CA SER A 111 16.22 16.19 -9.20
C SER A 111 16.24 17.67 -8.87
N PHE A 112 15.40 18.08 -7.93
CA PHE A 112 15.32 19.42 -7.39
C PHE A 112 15.65 19.40 -5.90
N VAL A 113 16.77 20.03 -5.53
CA VAL A 113 17.33 19.88 -4.17
C VAL A 113 17.38 21.18 -3.36
N GLN A 114 17.15 22.33 -4.00
CA GLN A 114 17.33 23.62 -3.32
C GLN A 114 16.12 23.96 -2.45
N PRO A 115 16.31 24.09 -1.12
CA PRO A 115 15.19 24.35 -0.22
C PRO A 115 14.56 25.73 -0.45
N ASN A 116 13.24 25.80 -0.35
CA ASN A 116 12.42 27.01 -0.55
C ASN A 116 12.54 27.64 -1.95
N ALA A 117 12.99 26.88 -2.95
CA ALA A 117 12.97 27.30 -4.35
C ALA A 117 11.58 27.06 -4.99
N GLU A 118 11.38 27.67 -6.15
CA GLU A 118 10.22 27.41 -7.01
C GLU A 118 10.72 26.96 -8.38
N TYR A 119 10.11 25.91 -8.91
CA TYR A 119 10.49 25.31 -10.18
C TYR A 119 9.29 25.19 -11.11
N TYR A 120 9.57 25.26 -12.41
CA TYR A 120 8.54 25.27 -13.44
C TYR A 120 8.89 24.30 -14.56
N LEU A 121 7.95 23.40 -14.87
CA LEU A 121 7.95 22.60 -16.09
C LEU A 121 6.78 23.07 -16.95
N ASP A 122 7.06 23.52 -18.16
CA ASP A 122 6.03 23.99 -19.11
C ASP A 122 6.22 23.31 -20.47
N ASN A 123 5.26 22.47 -20.87
CA ASN A 123 5.34 21.68 -22.09
C ASN A 123 6.59 20.76 -22.13
N VAL A 124 6.79 19.98 -21.06
CA VAL A 124 7.90 19.02 -20.94
C VAL A 124 7.37 17.60 -21.06
N THR A 125 8.05 16.75 -21.82
CA THR A 125 7.76 15.30 -21.89
C THR A 125 8.88 14.54 -21.18
N ILE A 126 8.55 13.72 -20.18
CA ILE A 126 9.48 12.80 -19.51
C ILE A 126 9.03 11.38 -19.81
N GLN A 127 9.88 10.59 -20.47
CA GLN A 127 9.50 9.25 -20.91
C GLN A 127 10.59 8.20 -20.70
N ASN A 128 10.16 6.95 -20.49
CA ASN A 128 11.02 5.77 -20.35
C ASN A 128 12.14 5.93 -19.31
N SER A 129 11.92 6.77 -18.29
CA SER A 129 12.91 7.03 -17.25
C SER A 129 12.72 6.08 -16.08
N SER A 130 13.81 5.67 -15.44
CA SER A 130 13.77 4.64 -14.39
C SER A 130 14.60 5.01 -13.16
N SER A 131 14.19 4.53 -11.99
CA SER A 131 14.95 4.68 -10.75
C SER A 131 14.78 3.48 -9.81
N LYS A 132 15.87 3.06 -9.18
CA LYS A 132 15.83 2.07 -8.09
C LYS A 132 15.68 2.70 -6.70
N TYR A 133 15.62 4.03 -6.61
CA TYR A 133 15.71 4.76 -5.35
C TYR A 133 14.37 5.38 -4.92
N ALA A 134 13.70 6.10 -5.83
CA ALA A 134 12.45 6.78 -5.52
C ALA A 134 11.56 6.95 -6.77
N SER A 135 11.81 8.00 -7.57
CA SER A 135 11.02 8.36 -8.75
C SER A 135 11.77 8.12 -10.05
N GLY A 136 11.10 7.56 -11.06
CA GLY A 136 11.63 7.48 -12.42
C GLY A 136 11.69 8.85 -13.12
N GLY A 137 10.73 9.73 -12.84
CA GLY A 137 10.70 11.09 -13.35
C GLY A 137 11.41 12.07 -12.42
N ILE A 138 10.65 12.77 -11.60
CA ILE A 138 11.04 13.91 -10.79
C ILE A 138 11.17 13.53 -9.32
N GLU A 139 12.26 13.97 -8.70
CA GLU A 139 12.50 13.89 -7.26
C GLU A 139 12.66 15.29 -6.66
N LEU A 140 11.90 15.59 -5.61
CA LEU A 140 11.87 16.91 -4.95
C LEU A 140 12.19 16.81 -3.46
N ASN A 141 13.06 17.70 -2.98
CA ASN A 141 13.37 17.82 -1.56
C ASN A 141 13.22 19.26 -1.06
N ALA A 142 12.21 19.51 -0.21
CA ALA A 142 11.92 20.79 0.43
C ALA A 142 11.73 22.00 -0.50
N THR A 143 10.97 21.85 -1.59
CA THR A 143 10.85 22.85 -2.65
C THR A 143 9.47 22.84 -3.33
N ASN A 144 9.14 23.87 -4.11
CA ASN A 144 7.85 23.96 -4.82
C ASN A 144 8.02 23.66 -6.31
N LEU A 145 7.03 23.01 -6.90
CA LEU A 145 7.01 22.68 -8.33
C LEU A 145 5.66 22.98 -8.96
N VAL A 146 5.68 23.68 -10.09
CA VAL A 146 4.54 23.82 -10.99
C VAL A 146 4.83 23.07 -12.28
N VAL A 147 3.99 22.09 -12.60
CA VAL A 147 4.00 21.33 -13.84
C VAL A 147 2.80 21.74 -14.67
N ASN A 148 3.03 22.17 -15.90
CA ASN A 148 1.98 22.63 -16.80
C ASN A 148 2.16 22.03 -18.20
N ASN A 149 1.06 21.63 -18.83
CA ASN A 149 1.03 21.12 -20.21
C ASN A 149 2.04 19.98 -20.47
N SER A 150 2.37 19.18 -19.46
CA SER A 150 3.47 18.23 -19.52
C SER A 150 2.99 16.79 -19.65
N LYS A 151 3.86 15.91 -20.11
CA LYS A 151 3.57 14.49 -20.34
C LYS A 151 4.56 13.60 -19.63
N PHE A 152 4.05 12.55 -19.00
CA PHE A 152 4.81 11.53 -18.31
C PHE A 152 4.43 10.17 -18.89
N ILE A 153 5.40 9.47 -19.46
CA ILE A 153 5.13 8.30 -20.31
C ILE A 153 6.03 7.13 -19.91
N SER A 154 5.44 6.06 -19.36
CA SER A 154 6.11 4.79 -19.08
C SER A 154 7.38 4.95 -18.24
N ASN A 155 7.33 5.79 -17.20
CA ASN A 155 8.42 5.92 -16.26
C ASN A 155 8.28 4.88 -15.15
N THR A 156 9.38 4.54 -14.47
CA THR A 156 9.38 3.49 -13.44
C THR A 156 10.21 3.91 -12.23
N GLY A 157 9.70 3.63 -11.03
CA GLY A 157 10.43 3.88 -9.80
C GLY A 157 9.98 2.95 -8.67
N THR A 158 10.72 2.92 -7.58
CA THR A 158 10.38 2.10 -6.41
C THR A 158 9.29 2.73 -5.55
N LYS A 159 9.18 4.06 -5.56
CA LYS A 159 8.10 4.82 -4.89
C LYS A 159 7.10 5.34 -5.92
N SER A 160 7.55 6.19 -6.83
CA SER A 160 6.70 6.75 -7.89
C SER A 160 7.26 6.47 -9.27
N SER A 161 6.43 6.41 -10.30
CA SER A 161 6.92 6.48 -11.67
C SER A 161 7.35 7.91 -12.03
N ASP A 162 6.60 8.93 -11.60
CA ASP A 162 6.75 10.27 -12.17
C ASP A 162 7.13 11.37 -11.21
N ILE A 163 6.50 11.49 -10.05
CA ILE A 163 6.80 12.58 -9.12
C ILE A 163 6.86 12.04 -7.70
N PHE A 164 8.00 12.22 -7.04
CA PHE A 164 8.18 11.97 -5.63
C PHE A 164 8.54 13.25 -4.87
N PHE A 165 7.85 13.54 -3.77
CA PHE A 165 8.18 14.67 -2.90
C PHE A 165 7.89 14.41 -1.41
N ASN A 166 8.47 15.25 -0.55
CA ASN A 166 8.37 15.15 0.91
C ASN A 166 7.63 16.34 1.56
N GLU A 167 7.54 16.29 2.89
CA GLU A 167 6.67 17.12 3.74
C GLU A 167 6.81 18.64 3.59
N LYS A 168 7.91 19.08 2.99
CA LYS A 168 8.26 20.51 2.82
C LYS A 168 7.94 21.02 1.42
N CYS A 169 7.30 20.22 0.57
CA CYS A 169 7.04 20.56 -0.82
C CYS A 169 5.56 20.87 -1.08
N ASN A 170 5.31 21.76 -2.05
CA ASN A 170 4.00 21.91 -2.68
C ASN A 170 4.14 21.67 -4.18
N VAL A 171 3.29 20.81 -4.73
CA VAL A 171 3.29 20.47 -6.15
C VAL A 171 1.94 20.82 -6.77
N ILE A 172 1.98 21.55 -7.87
CA ILE A 172 0.80 21.89 -8.67
C ILE A 172 0.99 21.28 -10.06
N VAL A 173 0.03 20.46 -10.49
CA VAL A 173 0.01 19.82 -11.80
C VAL A 173 -1.21 20.29 -12.58
N LEU A 174 -0.98 20.90 -13.73
CA LEU A 174 -2.00 21.51 -14.57
C LEU A 174 -1.91 20.94 -15.98
N ASN A 175 -3.07 20.64 -16.59
CA ASN A 175 -3.17 20.31 -18.02
C ASN A 175 -2.20 19.20 -18.48
N SER A 176 -1.89 18.25 -17.60
CA SER A 176 -0.81 17.28 -17.83
C SER A 176 -1.35 15.87 -17.97
N THR A 177 -0.57 14.99 -18.61
CA THR A 177 -0.95 13.59 -18.87
C THR A 177 0.08 12.63 -18.29
N PHE A 178 -0.39 11.57 -17.65
CA PHE A 178 0.38 10.47 -17.10
C PHE A 178 -0.12 9.16 -17.73
N GLU A 179 0.75 8.44 -18.43
CA GLU A 179 0.34 7.26 -19.21
C GLU A 179 1.38 6.14 -19.34
N GLY A 180 0.90 4.89 -19.43
CA GLY A 180 1.68 3.71 -19.79
C GLY A 180 2.21 2.85 -18.62
N GLY A 181 2.87 1.73 -18.96
CA GLY A 181 3.73 0.94 -18.06
C GLY A 181 3.08 -0.06 -17.07
N ILE A 182 3.83 -1.11 -16.73
CA ILE A 182 3.73 -1.80 -15.43
C ILE A 182 4.60 -0.98 -14.48
N GLU A 183 3.97 -0.05 -13.81
CA GLU A 183 4.61 1.04 -13.08
C GLU A 183 4.78 0.72 -11.61
N SER A 184 5.46 1.64 -10.94
CA SER A 184 6.00 1.61 -9.58
C SER A 184 5.17 0.85 -8.54
N LYS A 185 5.82 0.53 -7.41
CA LYS A 185 5.11 -0.09 -6.29
C LYS A 185 3.87 0.73 -5.88
N TRP A 186 3.90 2.07 -5.96
CA TRP A 186 2.83 2.87 -5.34
C TRP A 186 2.03 3.80 -6.25
N SER A 187 2.59 4.54 -7.21
CA SER A 187 1.81 5.57 -7.95
C SER A 187 2.60 6.29 -9.04
N HIS A 188 1.90 7.05 -9.90
CA HIS A 188 2.51 8.13 -10.69
C HIS A 188 3.05 9.24 -9.78
N ILE A 189 2.27 9.69 -8.81
CA ILE A 189 2.65 10.74 -7.85
C ILE A 189 2.63 10.19 -6.42
N TYR A 190 3.80 10.04 -5.82
CA TYR A 190 3.95 9.65 -4.41
C TYR A 190 4.38 10.87 -3.59
N PHE A 191 3.75 11.10 -2.45
CA PHE A 191 4.30 12.04 -1.48
C PHE A 191 4.10 11.62 -0.03
N SER A 192 4.99 12.13 0.83
CA SER A 192 4.91 12.00 2.28
C SER A 192 4.99 13.39 2.89
N GLY A 193 3.83 13.94 3.22
CA GLY A 193 3.57 15.30 3.65
C GLY A 193 3.44 16.33 2.52
N GLY A 194 3.20 17.59 2.89
CA GLY A 194 3.10 18.69 1.92
C GLY A 194 1.72 18.80 1.26
N ALA A 195 1.65 19.42 0.09
CA ALA A 195 0.39 19.60 -0.65
C ALA A 195 0.52 19.28 -2.14
N LEU A 196 -0.49 18.59 -2.66
CA LEU A 196 -0.67 18.29 -4.08
C LEU A 196 -1.96 18.93 -4.59
N ILE A 197 -1.85 19.70 -5.68
CA ILE A 197 -2.98 20.13 -6.49
C ILE A 197 -2.83 19.53 -7.88
N VAL A 198 -3.86 18.82 -8.34
CA VAL A 198 -3.97 18.35 -9.72
C VAL A 198 -5.22 18.96 -10.34
N ASP A 199 -5.07 19.64 -11.47
CA ASP A 199 -6.20 20.25 -12.18
C ASP A 199 -6.11 19.95 -13.68
N SER A 200 -7.27 19.69 -14.29
CA SER A 200 -7.44 19.60 -15.74
C SER A 200 -6.49 18.59 -16.40
N SER A 201 -6.17 17.52 -15.69
CA SER A 201 -5.14 16.54 -16.07
C SER A 201 -5.75 15.18 -16.41
N THR A 202 -4.94 14.23 -16.87
CA THR A 202 -5.38 12.86 -17.18
C THR A 202 -4.35 11.82 -16.71
N PHE A 203 -4.84 10.78 -16.04
CA PHE A 203 -4.11 9.55 -15.74
C PHE A 203 -4.75 8.41 -16.53
N ALA A 204 -3.98 7.71 -17.36
CA ALA A 204 -4.57 6.69 -18.23
C ALA A 204 -3.65 5.51 -18.56
N ASN A 205 -4.27 4.34 -18.76
CA ASN A 205 -3.66 3.16 -19.37
C ASN A 205 -2.37 2.70 -18.68
N SER A 206 -2.39 2.64 -17.35
CA SER A 206 -1.24 2.23 -16.54
C SER A 206 -1.62 1.18 -15.50
N ARG A 207 -0.60 0.49 -14.99
CA ARG A 207 -0.73 -0.53 -13.94
C ARG A 207 0.26 -0.27 -12.82
N SER A 208 -0.07 -0.57 -11.57
CA SER A 208 0.86 -0.50 -10.43
C SER A 208 0.54 -1.57 -9.38
N SER A 209 1.31 -1.65 -8.29
CA SER A 209 0.93 -2.51 -7.15
C SER A 209 -0.14 -1.87 -6.28
N TYR A 210 -0.02 -0.56 -6.02
CA TYR A 210 -0.98 0.26 -5.26
C TYR A 210 -1.30 1.58 -5.98
N ALA A 211 -2.34 2.29 -5.51
CA ALA A 211 -2.60 3.73 -5.68
C ALA A 211 -2.15 4.35 -7.01
N ASN A 212 -2.58 3.76 -8.13
CA ASN A 212 -1.99 3.97 -9.44
C ASN A 212 -1.65 5.42 -9.81
N ALA A 213 -2.55 6.37 -9.59
CA ALA A 213 -2.30 7.77 -9.92
C ALA A 213 -1.61 8.53 -8.78
N ILE A 214 -2.18 8.49 -7.57
CA ILE A 214 -1.74 9.33 -6.46
C ILE A 214 -1.69 8.50 -5.18
N TYR A 215 -0.52 8.45 -4.53
CA TYR A 215 -0.39 7.97 -3.17
C TYR A 215 0.15 9.06 -2.25
N GLY A 216 -0.52 9.29 -1.13
CA GLY A 216 -0.22 10.37 -0.20
C GLY A 216 -0.28 9.98 1.27
N GLU A 217 0.75 10.34 2.03
CA GLU A 217 0.79 10.21 3.50
C GLU A 217 0.90 11.61 4.13
N ASP A 218 0.20 11.90 5.23
CA ASP A 218 0.39 13.11 6.07
C ASP A 218 0.34 14.49 5.36
N GLY A 219 -0.45 14.65 4.29
CA GLY A 219 -0.51 15.88 3.48
C GLY A 219 -1.90 16.30 3.03
N ARG A 220 -1.98 17.17 2.02
CA ARG A 220 -3.25 17.63 1.43
C ARG A 220 -3.30 17.32 -0.05
N VAL A 221 -4.42 16.78 -0.50
CA VAL A 221 -4.66 16.47 -1.92
C VAL A 221 -5.90 17.18 -2.39
N THR A 222 -5.77 17.87 -3.51
CA THR A 222 -6.90 18.43 -4.23
C THR A 222 -6.81 18.06 -5.69
N VAL A 223 -7.83 17.37 -6.19
CA VAL A 223 -7.94 16.94 -7.58
C VAL A 223 -9.18 17.58 -8.18
N ARG A 224 -9.02 18.29 -9.29
CA ARG A 224 -10.11 18.97 -10.00
C ARG A 224 -10.10 18.68 -11.49
N ASN A 225 -11.28 18.62 -12.11
CA ASN A 225 -11.42 18.57 -13.58
C ASN A 225 -10.59 17.46 -14.25
N THR A 226 -10.30 16.37 -13.52
CA THR A 226 -9.27 15.39 -13.90
C THR A 226 -9.92 14.07 -14.26
N LYS A 227 -9.32 13.38 -15.23
CA LYS A 227 -9.83 12.13 -15.79
C LYS A 227 -8.90 10.97 -15.46
N PHE A 228 -9.46 9.88 -14.96
CA PHE A 228 -8.76 8.64 -14.62
C PHE A 228 -9.37 7.50 -15.43
N ARG A 229 -8.58 6.84 -16.30
CA ARG A 229 -9.11 5.85 -17.24
C ARG A 229 -8.23 4.62 -17.36
N ASN A 230 -8.85 3.43 -17.35
CA ASN A 230 -8.16 2.17 -17.62
C ASN A 230 -6.95 1.95 -16.69
N LEU A 231 -7.16 2.17 -15.39
CA LEU A 231 -6.12 1.96 -14.38
C LEU A 231 -6.32 0.61 -13.72
N THR A 232 -5.25 -0.15 -13.55
CA THR A 232 -5.30 -1.47 -12.89
C THR A 232 -4.27 -1.55 -11.78
N VAL A 233 -4.67 -1.88 -10.56
CA VAL A 233 -3.73 -2.17 -9.46
C VAL A 233 -3.80 -3.63 -9.05
N LEU A 234 -2.65 -4.19 -8.66
CA LEU A 234 -2.57 -5.58 -8.21
C LEU A 234 -3.23 -5.81 -6.85
N ASN A 235 -3.06 -4.85 -5.94
CA ASN A 235 -3.52 -4.94 -4.57
C ASN A 235 -4.61 -3.89 -4.33
N SER A 236 -4.38 -2.90 -3.47
CA SER A 236 -5.39 -1.91 -3.06
C SER A 236 -5.19 -0.51 -3.63
N ALA A 237 -6.24 0.32 -3.55
CA ALA A 237 -6.30 1.72 -3.99
C ALA A 237 -6.18 1.89 -5.52
N GLY A 238 -7.28 1.75 -6.26
CA GLY A 238 -7.24 1.72 -7.73
C GLY A 238 -6.65 2.96 -8.41
N ALA A 239 -6.89 4.15 -7.88
CA ALA A 239 -6.35 5.41 -8.42
C ALA A 239 -5.71 6.29 -7.36
N ILE A 240 -6.39 6.51 -6.23
CA ILE A 240 -5.95 7.42 -5.18
C ILE A 240 -5.90 6.65 -3.85
N GLY A 241 -4.73 6.60 -3.23
CA GLY A 241 -4.55 6.07 -1.88
C GLY A 241 -4.07 7.18 -0.93
N VAL A 242 -4.75 7.39 0.19
CA VAL A 242 -4.33 8.37 1.21
C VAL A 242 -4.33 7.78 2.61
N LYS A 243 -3.35 8.19 3.43
CA LYS A 243 -3.19 7.69 4.79
C LYS A 243 -2.75 8.78 5.79
N TYR A 244 -3.13 8.62 7.06
CA TYR A 244 -2.81 9.47 8.21
C TYR A 244 -3.53 10.83 8.17
N ALA A 245 -2.91 11.92 8.62
CA ALA A 245 -3.58 13.22 8.72
C ALA A 245 -3.71 13.89 7.34
N VAL A 246 -4.70 13.46 6.55
CA VAL A 246 -4.91 13.92 5.15
C VAL A 246 -6.28 14.54 4.94
N ASN A 247 -6.30 15.65 4.19
CA ASN A 247 -7.52 16.14 3.54
C ASN A 247 -7.48 15.78 2.05
N LEU A 248 -8.52 15.08 1.58
CA LEU A 248 -8.69 14.77 0.16
C LEU A 248 -9.93 15.49 -0.36
N THR A 249 -9.75 16.26 -1.43
CA THR A 249 -10.84 16.89 -2.16
C THR A 249 -10.79 16.47 -3.62
N VAL A 250 -11.86 15.89 -4.13
CA VAL A 250 -12.04 15.44 -5.51
C VAL A 250 -13.28 16.11 -6.07
N GLU A 251 -13.09 17.03 -7.02
CA GLU A 251 -14.16 17.83 -7.58
C GLU A 251 -14.16 17.73 -9.10
N ASP A 252 -15.35 17.61 -9.71
CA ASP A 252 -15.50 17.64 -11.16
C ASP A 252 -14.64 16.58 -11.90
N CYS A 253 -14.43 15.42 -11.27
CA CYS A 253 -13.58 14.35 -11.79
C CYS A 253 -14.38 13.22 -12.43
N GLU A 254 -13.73 12.49 -13.35
CA GLU A 254 -14.29 11.31 -14.00
C GLU A 254 -13.35 10.11 -13.81
N PHE A 255 -13.87 9.03 -13.22
CA PHE A 255 -13.19 7.76 -13.02
C PHE A 255 -13.90 6.69 -13.86
N THR A 256 -13.17 6.07 -14.78
CA THR A 256 -13.75 5.09 -15.71
C THR A 256 -12.86 3.87 -15.85
N ASN A 257 -13.46 2.69 -15.71
CA ASN A 257 -12.77 1.41 -15.91
C ASN A 257 -11.51 1.30 -15.06
N ILE A 258 -11.68 1.37 -13.74
CA ILE A 258 -10.59 1.28 -12.76
C ILE A 258 -10.76 -0.01 -11.99
N THR A 259 -9.71 -0.81 -11.90
CA THR A 259 -9.73 -2.13 -11.28
C THR A 259 -8.71 -2.19 -10.15
N SER A 260 -9.18 -2.51 -8.95
CA SER A 260 -8.37 -2.92 -7.80
C SER A 260 -8.46 -4.43 -7.61
N GLY A 261 -7.32 -5.08 -7.36
CA GLY A 261 -7.29 -6.52 -7.09
C GLY A 261 -7.81 -6.88 -5.70
N LYS A 262 -7.76 -5.93 -4.76
CA LYS A 262 -8.22 -6.06 -3.38
C LYS A 262 -9.05 -4.84 -2.96
N ASP A 263 -8.64 -4.06 -1.96
CA ASP A 263 -9.45 -3.05 -1.31
C ASP A 263 -9.46 -1.72 -2.10
N GLY A 264 -10.51 -0.90 -1.92
CA GLY A 264 -10.58 0.48 -2.41
C GLY A 264 -10.45 0.62 -3.92
N GLY A 265 -11.54 0.39 -4.66
CA GLY A 265 -11.52 0.25 -6.12
C GLY A 265 -11.12 1.48 -6.92
N VAL A 266 -11.35 2.68 -6.40
CA VAL A 266 -10.80 3.92 -6.97
C VAL A 266 -10.07 4.71 -5.91
N ILE A 267 -10.72 4.94 -4.78
CA ILE A 267 -10.19 5.71 -3.66
C ILE A 267 -10.12 4.80 -2.43
N PHE A 268 -8.93 4.72 -1.85
CA PHE A 268 -8.70 4.18 -0.52
C PHE A 268 -8.26 5.31 0.41
N ALA A 269 -8.96 5.51 1.51
CA ALA A 269 -8.65 6.54 2.50
C ALA A 269 -8.61 5.95 3.91
N ASP A 270 -7.48 6.07 4.59
CA ASP A 270 -7.33 5.71 6.01
C ASP A 270 -6.87 6.94 6.80
N ILE A 271 -7.81 7.72 7.32
CA ILE A 271 -7.57 9.10 7.77
C ILE A 271 -7.78 9.23 9.28
N ASP A 272 -6.74 9.68 9.99
CA ASP A 272 -6.78 9.92 11.43
C ASP A 272 -7.54 11.20 11.78
N GLN A 273 -7.19 12.27 11.07
CA GLN A 273 -7.67 13.63 11.26
C GLN A 273 -7.80 14.28 9.89
N GLY A 274 -9.00 14.77 9.56
CA GLY A 274 -9.26 15.38 8.27
C GLY A 274 -10.62 14.98 7.72
N TYR A 275 -10.75 15.05 6.40
CA TYR A 275 -11.95 14.70 5.69
C TYR A 275 -11.65 14.29 4.25
N VAL A 276 -12.58 13.55 3.67
CA VAL A 276 -12.68 13.33 2.23
C VAL A 276 -13.92 14.03 1.72
N THR A 277 -13.77 14.82 0.66
CA THR A 277 -14.88 15.42 -0.08
C THR A 277 -14.84 14.96 -1.52
N ILE A 278 -15.92 14.36 -1.99
CA ILE A 278 -16.16 13.98 -3.38
C ILE A 278 -17.36 14.79 -3.89
N ALA A 279 -17.12 15.71 -4.82
CA ALA A 279 -18.17 16.58 -5.35
C ALA A 279 -18.23 16.54 -6.87
N ASN A 280 -19.44 16.60 -7.42
CA ASN A 280 -19.73 16.72 -8.86
C ASN A 280 -18.96 15.69 -9.72
N SER A 281 -18.69 14.51 -9.19
CA SER A 281 -17.78 13.54 -9.81
C SER A 281 -18.52 12.28 -10.27
N LYS A 282 -17.96 11.60 -11.28
CA LYS A 282 -18.54 10.38 -11.86
C LYS A 282 -17.60 9.19 -11.70
N PHE A 283 -18.15 8.06 -11.25
CA PHE A 283 -17.48 6.77 -11.13
C PHE A 283 -18.24 5.74 -11.95
N HIS A 284 -17.57 5.14 -12.94
CA HIS A 284 -18.22 4.24 -13.88
C HIS A 284 -17.39 3.01 -14.24
N GLY A 285 -17.98 1.83 -14.10
CA GLY A 285 -17.34 0.57 -14.51
C GLY A 285 -16.13 0.23 -13.65
N CYS A 286 -16.11 0.63 -12.38
CA CYS A 286 -15.00 0.34 -11.47
C CYS A 286 -15.19 -1.02 -10.77
N PHE A 287 -14.09 -1.67 -10.39
CA PHE A 287 -14.06 -2.99 -9.76
C PHE A 287 -13.11 -3.06 -8.56
N ALA A 288 -13.51 -3.74 -7.48
CA ALA A 288 -12.66 -4.09 -6.33
C ALA A 288 -13.16 -5.31 -5.56
N ALA A 289 -12.39 -5.80 -4.60
CA ALA A 289 -12.89 -6.74 -3.60
C ALA A 289 -13.92 -6.07 -2.67
N PHE A 290 -13.59 -4.87 -2.17
CA PHE A 290 -14.44 -4.06 -1.29
C PHE A 290 -14.44 -2.60 -1.74
N GLY A 291 -15.60 -1.94 -1.71
CA GLY A 291 -15.69 -0.50 -2.00
C GLY A 291 -15.18 -0.17 -3.41
N SER A 292 -15.88 -0.62 -4.47
CA SER A 292 -15.40 -0.50 -5.85
C SER A 292 -15.11 0.93 -6.32
N ALA A 293 -15.75 1.93 -5.70
CA ALA A 293 -15.40 3.32 -5.90
C ALA A 293 -14.59 3.82 -4.70
N ILE A 294 -15.13 3.70 -3.49
CA ILE A 294 -14.55 4.32 -2.31
C ILE A 294 -14.51 3.31 -1.17
N MET A 295 -13.35 3.22 -0.54
CA MET A 295 -13.19 2.61 0.76
C MET A 295 -12.61 3.64 1.73
N GLN A 296 -13.33 3.93 2.81
CA GLN A 296 -12.87 4.90 3.80
C GLN A 296 -12.90 4.35 5.23
N LEU A 297 -11.76 4.49 5.89
CA LEU A 297 -11.54 4.14 7.27
C LEU A 297 -11.35 5.43 8.04
N ARG A 298 -12.21 5.63 9.03
CA ARG A 298 -12.21 6.79 9.94
C ARG A 298 -12.45 8.14 9.24
N ALA A 299 -12.55 9.17 10.08
CA ALA A 299 -12.79 10.58 9.70
C ALA A 299 -14.09 10.81 8.92
N GLU A 300 -14.28 12.05 8.44
CA GLU A 300 -15.49 12.44 7.74
C GLU A 300 -15.40 12.15 6.23
N LEU A 301 -16.51 11.68 5.64
CA LEU A 301 -16.70 11.52 4.20
C LEU A 301 -17.92 12.29 3.72
N ASN A 302 -17.71 13.24 2.80
CA ASN A 302 -18.76 14.03 2.19
C ASN A 302 -18.86 13.70 0.69
N ILE A 303 -20.01 13.18 0.25
CA ILE A 303 -20.29 12.89 -1.15
C ILE A 303 -21.43 13.79 -1.62
N ILE A 304 -21.19 14.63 -2.62
CA ILE A 304 -22.12 15.69 -3.03
C ILE A 304 -22.29 15.65 -4.54
N ASN A 305 -23.54 15.69 -5.04
CA ASN A 305 -23.87 15.80 -6.46
C ASN A 305 -23.10 14.82 -7.36
N SER A 306 -22.80 13.61 -6.87
CA SER A 306 -21.93 12.66 -7.56
C SER A 306 -22.71 11.46 -8.08
N THR A 307 -22.16 10.78 -9.08
CA THR A 307 -22.84 9.69 -9.79
C THR A 307 -21.96 8.44 -9.83
N PHE A 308 -22.53 7.31 -9.40
CA PHE A 308 -21.89 6.00 -9.35
C PHE A 308 -22.71 5.01 -10.18
N GLU A 309 -22.19 4.61 -11.34
CA GLU A 309 -22.91 3.75 -12.29
C GLU A 309 -22.11 2.51 -12.69
N ASP A 310 -22.75 1.34 -12.66
CA ASP A 310 -22.18 0.09 -13.18
C ASP A 310 -20.87 -0.32 -12.51
N ASN A 311 -20.70 -0.01 -11.22
CA ASN A 311 -19.54 -0.42 -10.44
C ASN A 311 -19.80 -1.75 -9.71
N ILE A 312 -18.75 -2.54 -9.53
CA ILE A 312 -18.85 -3.93 -9.07
C ILE A 312 -17.87 -4.20 -7.94
N ALA A 313 -18.34 -4.64 -6.78
CA ALA A 313 -17.47 -5.22 -5.75
C ALA A 313 -17.56 -6.75 -5.74
N MET A 314 -16.48 -7.43 -5.37
CA MET A 314 -16.50 -8.88 -5.23
C MET A 314 -17.25 -9.33 -3.98
N TYR A 315 -17.09 -8.63 -2.85
CA TYR A 315 -17.60 -9.09 -1.54
C TYR A 315 -18.63 -8.14 -0.92
N ASP A 316 -18.22 -6.96 -0.45
CA ASP A 316 -19.11 -6.02 0.24
C ASP A 316 -18.81 -4.57 -0.14
N GLY A 317 -19.78 -3.69 0.04
CA GLY A 317 -19.65 -2.29 -0.34
C GLY A 317 -19.50 -2.16 -1.84
N GLY A 318 -20.55 -2.54 -2.58
CA GLY A 318 -20.60 -2.52 -4.05
C GLY A 318 -20.05 -1.26 -4.70
N VAL A 319 -20.19 -0.11 -4.04
CA VAL A 319 -19.62 1.21 -4.39
C VAL A 319 -18.79 1.77 -3.23
N LEU A 320 -19.39 1.79 -2.04
CA LEU A 320 -18.82 2.43 -0.86
C LEU A 320 -18.71 1.41 0.27
N TRP A 321 -17.54 1.36 0.90
CA TRP A 321 -17.31 0.62 2.13
C TRP A 321 -16.70 1.55 3.17
N THR A 322 -17.33 1.72 4.33
CA THR A 322 -16.77 2.54 5.41
C THR A 322 -16.81 1.88 6.76
N SER A 323 -15.82 2.20 7.60
CA SER A 323 -15.77 1.80 9.01
C SER A 323 -15.19 2.92 9.89
N TYR A 324 -15.80 3.19 11.04
CA TYR A 324 -15.45 4.30 11.95
C TYR A 324 -15.52 5.71 11.31
N ALA A 325 -16.25 5.86 10.21
CA ALA A 325 -16.32 7.10 9.45
C ALA A 325 -17.72 7.71 9.52
N ASP A 326 -17.79 9.02 9.75
CA ASP A 326 -19.02 9.78 9.66
C ASP A 326 -19.25 10.18 8.21
N VAL A 327 -20.44 9.89 7.67
CA VAL A 327 -20.70 10.01 6.24
C VAL A 327 -21.91 10.90 5.95
N SER A 328 -21.73 11.89 5.08
CA SER A 328 -22.82 12.64 4.46
C SER A 328 -22.87 12.40 2.96
N ILE A 329 -24.03 11.96 2.45
CA ILE A 329 -24.29 11.76 1.03
C ILE A 329 -25.46 12.65 0.62
N GLU A 330 -25.21 13.62 -0.25
CA GLU A 330 -26.19 14.60 -0.68
C GLU A 330 -26.36 14.63 -2.19
N ASN A 331 -27.61 14.61 -2.64
CA ASN A 331 -28.02 14.82 -4.03
C ASN A 331 -27.26 13.93 -5.04
N SER A 332 -26.91 12.71 -4.63
CA SER A 332 -26.06 11.81 -5.42
C SER A 332 -26.88 10.64 -5.99
N THR A 333 -26.37 10.01 -7.05
CA THR A 333 -27.06 8.94 -7.76
C THR A 333 -26.23 7.66 -7.77
N PHE A 334 -26.85 6.55 -7.40
CA PHE A 334 -26.28 5.20 -7.41
C PHE A 334 -27.15 4.31 -8.29
N LYS A 335 -26.58 3.78 -9.36
CA LYS A 335 -27.35 3.04 -10.37
C LYS A 335 -26.63 1.80 -10.89
N ARG A 336 -27.31 0.66 -10.92
CA ARG A 336 -26.79 -0.60 -11.48
C ARG A 336 -25.45 -1.02 -10.91
N ASN A 337 -25.21 -0.70 -9.64
CA ASN A 337 -24.01 -1.19 -8.95
C ASN A 337 -24.29 -2.57 -8.38
N ASN A 338 -23.26 -3.41 -8.33
CA ASN A 338 -23.43 -4.83 -8.04
C ASN A 338 -22.39 -5.35 -7.04
N VAL A 339 -22.79 -6.34 -6.24
CA VAL A 339 -21.92 -7.21 -5.46
C VAL A 339 -21.97 -8.63 -6.05
N VAL A 340 -20.83 -9.26 -6.30
CA VAL A 340 -20.77 -10.55 -7.03
C VAL A 340 -20.87 -11.77 -6.12
N LYS A 341 -20.15 -11.78 -4.99
CA LYS A 341 -20.02 -12.93 -4.08
C LYS A 341 -20.49 -12.54 -2.69
N GLU A 342 -21.21 -13.44 -2.05
CA GLU A 342 -21.83 -13.21 -0.76
C GLU A 342 -21.01 -13.92 0.32
N ASP A 343 -20.27 -13.16 1.12
CA ASP A 343 -19.37 -13.73 2.14
C ASP A 343 -20.08 -13.95 3.50
N LEU A 344 -20.93 -13.01 3.94
CA LEU A 344 -21.70 -13.11 5.20
C LEU A 344 -23.22 -13.07 5.05
N GLU A 345 -23.74 -13.14 3.82
CA GLU A 345 -25.14 -12.83 3.49
C GLU A 345 -25.58 -11.41 3.94
N ILE A 346 -24.65 -10.47 4.16
CA ILE A 346 -24.93 -9.10 4.62
C ILE A 346 -24.02 -8.09 3.93
N GLY A 347 -24.58 -7.09 3.25
CA GLY A 347 -23.81 -6.01 2.63
C GLY A 347 -24.49 -5.37 1.43
N GLY A 348 -24.51 -4.04 1.38
CA GLY A 348 -25.11 -3.27 0.28
C GLY A 348 -24.10 -2.68 -0.67
N VAL A 349 -24.59 -2.04 -1.74
CA VAL A 349 -23.71 -1.20 -2.56
C VAL A 349 -23.13 -0.06 -1.75
N LEU A 350 -23.84 0.42 -0.72
CA LEU A 350 -23.27 1.22 0.36
C LEU A 350 -23.22 0.39 1.65
N TYR A 351 -22.02 0.15 2.17
CA TYR A 351 -21.77 -0.54 3.44
C TYR A 351 -21.21 0.46 4.46
N PHE A 352 -21.88 0.57 5.61
CA PHE A 352 -21.47 1.44 6.71
C PHE A 352 -21.30 0.65 8.00
N ASP A 353 -20.15 0.80 8.64
CA ASP A 353 -19.83 0.25 9.94
C ASP A 353 -19.38 1.36 10.92
N LYS A 354 -19.93 1.35 12.13
CA LYS A 354 -19.57 2.26 13.23
C LYS A 354 -19.47 3.75 12.86
N GLY A 355 -20.51 4.35 12.29
CA GLY A 355 -20.51 5.78 11.93
C GLY A 355 -21.87 6.49 12.07
N ASP A 356 -21.84 7.83 12.11
CA ASP A 356 -23.03 8.67 11.94
C ASP A 356 -23.25 8.95 10.44
N ILE A 357 -24.33 8.41 9.90
CA ILE A 357 -24.63 8.38 8.45
C ILE A 357 -25.83 9.27 8.14
N LEU A 358 -25.65 10.23 7.24
CA LEU A 358 -26.69 11.06 6.65
C LEU A 358 -26.77 10.80 5.15
N ILE A 359 -27.94 10.41 4.64
CA ILE A 359 -28.20 10.34 3.21
C ILE A 359 -29.41 11.21 2.90
N LYS A 360 -29.23 12.18 2.01
CA LYS A 360 -30.23 13.19 1.70
C LYS A 360 -30.36 13.46 0.20
N GLY A 361 -31.60 13.59 -0.27
CA GLY A 361 -31.87 14.01 -1.65
C GLY A 361 -31.32 13.08 -2.73
N SER A 362 -30.92 11.85 -2.37
CA SER A 362 -30.15 10.95 -3.22
C SER A 362 -31.05 9.89 -3.87
N THR A 363 -30.58 9.31 -4.96
CA THR A 363 -31.35 8.38 -5.80
C THR A 363 -30.62 7.05 -5.98
N PHE A 364 -31.34 5.94 -5.76
CA PHE A 364 -30.84 4.57 -5.82
C PHE A 364 -31.72 3.75 -6.78
N ILE A 365 -31.15 3.30 -7.90
CA ILE A 365 -31.90 2.61 -8.95
C ILE A 365 -31.20 1.30 -9.33
N ASP A 366 -31.92 0.19 -9.23
CA ASP A 366 -31.47 -1.10 -9.79
C ASP A 366 -30.09 -1.53 -9.24
N ASN A 367 -29.83 -1.25 -7.97
CA ASN A 367 -28.62 -1.71 -7.30
C ASN A 367 -28.84 -3.08 -6.70
N HIS A 368 -27.81 -3.92 -6.73
CA HIS A 368 -27.84 -5.29 -6.22
C HIS A 368 -26.66 -5.50 -5.27
N GLY A 369 -26.98 -5.70 -4.00
CA GLY A 369 -26.02 -5.99 -2.95
C GLY A 369 -25.94 -7.48 -2.70
N SER A 370 -25.48 -7.88 -1.52
CA SER A 370 -25.61 -9.25 -1.04
C SER A 370 -26.98 -9.46 -0.39
N ASN A 371 -27.49 -10.70 -0.43
CA ASN A 371 -28.80 -11.22 -0.01
C ASN A 371 -29.73 -10.38 0.89
N LYS A 372 -29.21 -9.65 1.89
CA LYS A 372 -30.02 -8.95 2.91
C LYS A 372 -30.12 -7.44 2.71
N GLY A 373 -29.23 -6.77 1.97
CA GLY A 373 -29.33 -5.33 1.73
C GLY A 373 -28.74 -4.95 0.38
N ASP A 374 -29.57 -4.51 -0.56
CA ASP A 374 -29.15 -4.23 -1.93
C ASP A 374 -28.55 -2.82 -2.07
N ALA A 375 -29.27 -1.79 -1.62
CA ALA A 375 -28.81 -0.41 -1.77
C ALA A 375 -27.96 0.05 -0.56
N VAL A 376 -28.54 0.04 0.65
CA VAL A 376 -27.90 0.54 1.88
C VAL A 376 -27.87 -0.54 2.95
N PHE A 377 -26.67 -0.81 3.46
CA PHE A 377 -26.44 -1.66 4.62
C PHE A 377 -25.74 -0.88 5.73
N THR A 378 -26.24 -0.99 6.97
CA THR A 378 -25.58 -0.41 8.14
C THR A 378 -25.39 -1.44 9.25
N TYR A 379 -24.23 -1.38 9.90
CA TYR A 379 -23.87 -2.18 11.06
C TYR A 379 -23.35 -1.26 12.17
N ASP A 380 -23.89 -1.41 13.39
CA ASP A 380 -23.48 -0.65 14.59
C ASP A 380 -23.37 0.87 14.35
N SER A 381 -24.31 1.42 13.58
CA SER A 381 -24.24 2.79 13.06
C SER A 381 -25.50 3.58 13.42
N LYS A 382 -25.48 4.89 13.20
CA LYS A 382 -26.66 5.75 13.29
C LYS A 382 -27.01 6.26 11.90
N LEU A 383 -28.17 5.85 11.39
CA LEU A 383 -28.62 6.20 10.05
C LEU A 383 -29.68 7.30 10.06
N THR A 384 -29.50 8.33 9.24
CA THR A 384 -30.50 9.36 8.96
C THR A 384 -30.80 9.40 7.47
N LEU A 385 -32.07 9.20 7.07
CA LEU A 385 -32.51 9.25 5.68
C LEU A 385 -33.54 10.37 5.46
N GLN A 386 -33.30 11.26 4.49
CA GLN A 386 -34.19 12.38 4.17
C GLN A 386 -34.38 12.59 2.67
N ASN A 387 -35.62 12.64 2.20
CA ASN A 387 -35.98 12.99 0.82
C ASN A 387 -35.25 12.16 -0.25
N ASN A 388 -35.01 10.87 0.00
CA ASN A 388 -34.34 9.98 -0.96
C ASN A 388 -35.35 9.24 -1.84
N THR A 389 -34.89 8.76 -3.00
CA THR A 389 -35.67 7.90 -3.89
C THR A 389 -34.95 6.58 -4.14
N PHE A 390 -35.56 5.48 -3.70
CA PHE A 390 -35.18 4.12 -4.01
C PHE A 390 -36.16 3.57 -5.05
N LYS A 391 -35.63 2.86 -6.05
CA LYS A 391 -36.41 2.20 -7.07
C LYS A 391 -35.76 0.90 -7.54
N ASP A 392 -36.52 -0.18 -7.50
CA ASP A 392 -36.18 -1.48 -8.09
C ASP A 392 -34.83 -2.05 -7.60
N ASN A 393 -34.42 -1.79 -6.35
CA ASN A 393 -33.21 -2.36 -5.76
C ASN A 393 -33.48 -3.73 -5.11
N GLY A 394 -34.71 -4.00 -4.66
CA GLY A 394 -35.02 -5.21 -3.88
C GLY A 394 -35.01 -4.88 -2.40
N ASN A 395 -34.01 -5.33 -1.64
CA ASN A 395 -33.82 -4.96 -0.23
C ASN A 395 -33.11 -3.60 -0.11
N ALA A 396 -33.79 -2.51 -0.47
CA ALA A 396 -33.16 -1.18 -0.49
C ALA A 396 -32.48 -0.75 0.82
N LEU A 397 -33.00 -1.16 1.98
CA LEU A 397 -32.38 -0.85 3.27
C LEU A 397 -32.36 -2.05 4.19
N TYR A 398 -31.17 -2.36 4.72
CA TYR A 398 -30.98 -3.36 5.77
C TYR A 398 -30.08 -2.85 6.87
N SER A 399 -30.56 -2.87 8.11
CA SER A 399 -29.86 -2.26 9.24
C SER A 399 -29.73 -3.22 10.42
N VAL A 400 -28.51 -3.35 10.96
CA VAL A 400 -28.12 -4.29 12.02
C VAL A 400 -27.47 -3.53 13.18
N PHE A 401 -27.89 -3.81 14.42
CA PHE A 401 -27.39 -3.13 15.64
C PHE A 401 -27.33 -1.61 15.57
N SER A 402 -28.12 -1.01 14.70
CA SER A 402 -28.05 0.41 14.37
C SER A 402 -29.25 1.14 14.95
N THR A 403 -29.11 2.46 15.08
CA THR A 403 -30.24 3.37 15.30
C THR A 403 -30.61 4.04 13.99
N GLN A 404 -31.90 4.35 13.77
CA GLN A 404 -32.37 4.92 12.51
C GLN A 404 -33.34 6.09 12.74
N ASP A 405 -33.19 7.15 11.96
CA ASP A 405 -34.14 8.25 11.76
C ASP A 405 -34.49 8.35 10.27
N ILE A 406 -35.62 7.76 9.89
CA ILE A 406 -36.07 7.67 8.49
C ILE A 406 -37.27 8.58 8.32
N ALA A 407 -37.08 9.71 7.65
CA ALA A 407 -38.16 10.66 7.38
C ALA A 407 -39.23 10.08 6.42
N GLU A 408 -40.48 10.54 6.55
CA GLU A 408 -41.61 10.07 5.72
C GLU A 408 -41.51 10.48 4.24
N ASP A 409 -40.60 11.40 3.91
CA ASP A 409 -40.40 11.91 2.55
C ASP A 409 -39.50 11.01 1.67
N ASN A 410 -38.94 9.95 2.22
CA ASN A 410 -38.22 8.92 1.47
C ASN A 410 -39.20 8.05 0.67
N LYS A 411 -38.87 7.76 -0.59
CA LYS A 411 -39.71 6.97 -1.52
C LYS A 411 -39.06 5.63 -1.81
N PHE A 412 -39.75 4.54 -1.50
CA PHE A 412 -39.33 3.16 -1.77
C PHE A 412 -40.26 2.56 -2.83
N ASN A 413 -39.78 2.42 -4.06
CA ASN A 413 -40.60 1.99 -5.19
C ASN A 413 -40.20 0.58 -5.62
N ASN A 414 -41.04 -0.41 -5.30
CA ASN A 414 -40.73 -1.84 -5.44
C ASN A 414 -39.53 -2.28 -4.60
N ASP A 415 -39.40 -1.68 -3.41
CA ASP A 415 -38.28 -1.91 -2.50
C ASP A 415 -38.76 -2.32 -1.10
N LEU A 416 -37.94 -3.12 -0.42
CA LEU A 416 -38.11 -3.58 0.94
C LEU A 416 -37.17 -2.81 1.88
N VAL A 417 -37.66 -2.59 3.09
CA VAL A 417 -36.91 -1.95 4.18
C VAL A 417 -36.97 -2.86 5.39
N SER A 418 -35.79 -3.23 5.91
CA SER A 418 -35.64 -4.04 7.11
C SER A 418 -34.68 -3.36 8.10
N VAL A 419 -35.18 -3.01 9.27
CA VAL A 419 -34.43 -2.29 10.31
C VAL A 419 -34.53 -3.00 11.65
N ASN A 420 -33.64 -2.65 12.58
CA ASN A 420 -33.53 -3.29 13.90
C ASN A 420 -33.23 -4.79 13.86
N ASN A 421 -32.49 -5.23 12.85
CA ASN A 421 -32.03 -6.61 12.77
C ASN A 421 -30.89 -6.84 13.76
N THR A 422 -30.72 -8.11 14.12
CA THR A 422 -29.59 -8.59 14.91
C THR A 422 -28.83 -9.64 14.12
N PHE A 423 -27.51 -9.62 14.25
CA PHE A 423 -26.63 -10.57 13.60
C PHE A 423 -25.63 -11.09 14.62
N TYR A 424 -25.65 -12.39 14.89
CA TYR A 424 -24.63 -13.00 15.74
C TYR A 424 -23.64 -13.69 14.83
N ALA A 425 -22.47 -13.08 14.69
CA ALA A 425 -21.38 -13.62 13.90
C ALA A 425 -21.08 -15.06 14.39
N THR A 426 -21.36 -16.05 13.54
CA THR A 426 -21.14 -17.46 13.84
C THR A 426 -19.86 -17.88 13.14
N ILE A 427 -18.85 -18.27 13.90
CA ILE A 427 -17.45 -18.15 13.46
C ILE A 427 -16.95 -19.44 12.85
N VAL A 428 -16.92 -20.55 13.59
CA VAL A 428 -16.70 -21.89 13.05
C VAL A 428 -17.37 -22.87 14.00
N VAL A 429 -18.27 -23.72 13.51
CA VAL A 429 -18.98 -24.72 14.32
C VAL A 429 -18.60 -26.17 13.99
N ASN A 430 -17.69 -26.34 13.02
CA ASN A 430 -17.26 -27.65 12.55
C ASN A 430 -15.93 -28.06 13.19
N ASP A 431 -15.68 -29.36 13.21
CA ASP A 431 -14.40 -29.89 13.66
C ASP A 431 -13.27 -29.44 12.73
N GLY A 432 -12.14 -29.06 13.32
CA GLY A 432 -10.91 -28.77 12.57
C GLY A 432 -10.23 -30.05 12.08
N ILE A 433 -9.21 -29.90 11.23
CA ILE A 433 -8.42 -31.04 10.74
C ILE A 433 -7.68 -31.71 11.90
N GLU A 434 -7.86 -33.02 12.06
CA GLU A 434 -7.00 -33.84 12.92
C GLU A 434 -5.64 -34.04 12.23
N LEU A 435 -4.57 -33.49 12.83
CA LEU A 435 -3.24 -33.54 12.25
C LEU A 435 -2.51 -34.84 12.63
N THR A 436 -1.96 -35.54 11.64
CA THR A 436 -1.07 -36.68 11.88
C THR A 436 0.31 -36.20 12.33
N LEU A 437 0.68 -36.51 13.57
CA LEU A 437 1.98 -36.16 14.15
C LEU A 437 3.02 -37.23 13.77
N ILE A 438 4.05 -36.85 13.02
CA ILE A 438 5.10 -37.77 12.54
C ILE A 438 6.46 -37.58 13.22
N ASN A 439 6.67 -36.44 13.89
CA ASN A 439 8.00 -35.98 14.31
C ASN A 439 7.99 -35.42 15.74
N ASN A 440 7.22 -36.05 16.63
CA ASN A 440 7.03 -35.57 18.01
C ASN A 440 8.15 -36.01 18.98
N THR A 441 9.28 -36.50 18.47
CA THR A 441 10.41 -36.84 19.34
C THR A 441 11.32 -35.61 19.46
N PRO A 442 11.52 -35.06 20.67
CA PRO A 442 12.55 -34.05 20.91
C PRO A 442 13.86 -34.50 20.29
N TYR A 443 14.62 -33.59 19.67
CA TYR A 443 15.98 -33.94 19.30
C TYR A 443 16.70 -34.42 20.58
N LYS A 444 17.06 -35.70 20.61
CA LYS A 444 17.68 -36.32 21.78
C LYS A 444 19.15 -35.98 21.78
N PHE A 445 19.47 -34.81 22.31
CA PHE A 445 20.83 -34.46 22.69
C PHE A 445 20.99 -34.66 24.19
N ASP A 446 22.10 -35.26 24.61
CA ASP A 446 22.41 -35.45 26.05
C ASP A 446 22.65 -34.10 26.75
N THR A 447 23.09 -33.09 26.00
CA THR A 447 23.26 -31.68 26.40
C THR A 447 22.85 -30.76 25.25
N LEU A 448 22.42 -29.53 25.52
CA LEU A 448 22.12 -28.57 24.45
C LEU A 448 23.38 -28.33 23.59
N PRO A 449 23.29 -28.34 22.25
CA PRO A 449 24.43 -28.00 21.41
C PRO A 449 24.76 -26.51 21.50
N ASP A 450 26.02 -26.16 21.27
CA ASP A 450 26.49 -24.76 21.28
C ASP A 450 25.87 -23.94 20.14
N LYS A 451 25.48 -24.60 19.04
CA LYS A 451 24.80 -23.98 17.89
C LYS A 451 23.65 -24.86 17.40
N PHE A 452 22.53 -24.24 17.10
CA PHE A 452 21.36 -24.91 16.54
C PHE A 452 20.56 -23.92 15.68
N ASN A 453 20.18 -24.34 14.48
CA ASN A 453 19.37 -23.54 13.58
C ASN A 453 18.30 -24.43 12.93
N LEU A 454 17.03 -24.06 13.09
CA LEU A 454 15.92 -24.79 12.48
C LEU A 454 15.96 -24.77 10.94
N LYS A 455 16.60 -23.76 10.32
CA LYS A 455 16.81 -23.69 8.85
C LYS A 455 17.57 -24.92 8.35
N ASP A 456 18.58 -25.39 9.09
CA ASP A 456 19.44 -26.52 8.71
C ASP A 456 18.66 -27.84 8.64
N TYR A 457 17.51 -27.90 9.31
CA TYR A 457 16.62 -29.06 9.33
C TYR A 457 15.38 -28.89 8.45
N GLY A 458 15.28 -27.80 7.69
CA GLY A 458 14.10 -27.49 6.88
C GLY A 458 12.84 -27.27 7.71
N LEU A 459 12.96 -26.77 8.95
CA LEU A 459 11.84 -26.56 9.88
C LEU A 459 11.39 -25.10 9.97
N VAL A 460 11.66 -24.30 8.94
CA VAL A 460 11.28 -22.88 8.87
C VAL A 460 10.71 -22.60 7.49
N GLY A 461 9.57 -21.89 7.43
CA GLY A 461 9.00 -21.42 6.16
C GLY A 461 9.86 -20.35 5.47
N PRO A 462 9.51 -19.92 4.25
CA PRO A 462 10.25 -18.88 3.51
C PRO A 462 10.23 -17.52 4.23
N VAL A 463 11.26 -16.70 4.01
CA VAL A 463 11.25 -15.28 4.40
C VAL A 463 10.23 -14.54 3.55
N ARG A 464 9.45 -13.66 4.17
CA ARG A 464 8.43 -12.83 3.51
C ARG A 464 8.71 -11.35 3.79
N ASP A 465 8.00 -10.47 3.10
CA ASP A 465 8.13 -9.02 3.23
C ASP A 465 6.80 -8.39 3.68
N GLN A 466 6.83 -7.74 4.84
CA GLN A 466 5.68 -7.02 5.40
C GLN A 466 5.53 -5.61 4.80
N GLY A 467 6.55 -5.10 4.11
CA GLY A 467 6.62 -3.71 3.69
C GLY A 467 6.72 -2.72 4.86
N ASN A 468 6.12 -1.54 4.70
CA ASN A 468 6.22 -0.41 5.61
C ASN A 468 5.15 -0.40 6.70
N MET A 469 4.12 -1.26 6.61
CA MET A 469 3.05 -1.29 7.61
C MET A 469 3.40 -2.13 8.84
N GLY A 470 2.71 -1.84 9.94
CA GLY A 470 2.86 -2.51 11.25
C GLY A 470 2.32 -3.94 11.29
N ALA A 471 2.79 -4.83 10.41
CA ALA A 471 2.30 -6.21 10.30
C ALA A 471 3.23 -7.26 10.91
N CYS A 472 4.42 -6.89 11.39
CA CYS A 472 5.45 -7.83 11.90
C CYS A 472 4.91 -8.93 12.84
N TRP A 473 3.94 -8.58 13.70
CA TRP A 473 3.30 -9.49 14.64
C TRP A 473 2.56 -10.65 13.96
N THR A 474 1.97 -10.45 12.78
CA THR A 474 1.28 -11.51 12.02
C THR A 474 2.27 -12.44 11.34
N PHE A 475 3.36 -11.90 10.81
CA PHE A 475 4.46 -12.67 10.22
C PHE A 475 5.16 -13.54 11.25
N ALA A 476 5.39 -13.01 12.45
CA ALA A 476 5.99 -13.77 13.52
C ALA A 476 5.03 -14.80 14.14
N THR A 477 3.73 -14.48 14.23
CA THR A 477 2.70 -15.42 14.70
C THR A 477 2.57 -16.61 13.75
N SER A 478 2.39 -16.32 12.45
CA SER A 478 2.35 -17.36 11.42
C SER A 478 3.67 -18.12 11.35
N GLY A 479 4.83 -17.45 11.34
CA GLY A 479 6.14 -18.11 11.30
C GLY A 479 6.37 -19.11 12.43
N ALA A 480 5.93 -18.81 13.65
CA ALA A 480 5.97 -19.74 14.78
C ALA A 480 5.08 -20.97 14.53
N LEU A 481 3.82 -20.75 14.13
CA LEU A 481 2.87 -21.84 13.86
C LEU A 481 3.31 -22.71 12.68
N GLU A 482 3.79 -22.11 11.59
CA GLU A 482 4.33 -22.81 10.41
C GLU A 482 5.48 -23.75 10.81
N SER A 483 6.40 -23.27 11.65
CA SER A 483 7.53 -24.07 12.13
C SER A 483 7.06 -25.22 13.03
N ALA A 484 6.15 -24.96 13.97
CA ALA A 484 5.60 -25.99 14.85
C ALA A 484 4.87 -27.08 14.07
N LEU A 485 4.05 -26.70 13.08
CA LEU A 485 3.33 -27.65 12.23
C LEU A 485 4.26 -28.41 11.28
N LEU A 486 5.26 -27.73 10.69
CA LEU A 486 6.25 -28.38 9.84
C LEU A 486 7.06 -29.40 10.61
N LYS A 487 7.44 -29.06 11.86
CA LYS A 487 8.07 -30.00 12.78
C LYS A 487 7.13 -31.16 13.09
N ALA A 488 5.88 -30.91 13.48
CA ALA A 488 4.96 -31.95 13.92
C ALA A 488 4.51 -32.89 12.79
N THR A 489 4.28 -32.36 11.59
CA THR A 489 3.57 -33.04 10.49
C THR A 489 4.45 -33.29 9.26
N GLY A 490 5.64 -32.68 9.18
CA GLY A 490 6.49 -32.70 7.98
C GLY A 490 5.94 -31.91 6.80
N LYS A 491 4.82 -31.19 6.98
CA LYS A 491 4.17 -30.38 5.94
C LYS A 491 4.27 -28.90 6.28
N LEU A 492 4.72 -28.10 5.32
CA LEU A 492 4.69 -26.65 5.42
C LEU A 492 3.27 -26.17 5.06
N TYR A 493 2.65 -25.47 6.00
CA TYR A 493 1.43 -24.71 5.75
C TYR A 493 1.82 -23.26 5.52
N ASN A 494 1.27 -22.60 4.49
CA ASN A 494 1.60 -21.22 4.14
C ASN A 494 0.42 -20.33 4.52
N PHE A 495 0.49 -19.67 5.67
CA PHE A 495 -0.66 -18.96 6.23
C PHE A 495 -0.75 -17.51 5.75
N SER A 496 -1.98 -17.00 5.65
CA SER A 496 -2.30 -15.62 5.31
C SER A 496 -1.99 -14.69 6.50
N GLN A 497 -0.96 -13.86 6.36
CA GLN A 497 -0.69 -12.78 7.30
C GLN A 497 -1.76 -11.68 7.22
N ASP A 498 -2.34 -11.50 6.04
CA ASP A 498 -3.40 -10.52 5.77
C ASP A 498 -4.64 -10.80 6.63
N ASN A 499 -5.10 -12.04 6.60
CA ASN A 499 -6.29 -12.42 7.35
C ASN A 499 -6.06 -12.33 8.86
N ILE A 500 -4.88 -12.73 9.36
CA ILE A 500 -4.51 -12.54 10.78
C ILE A 500 -4.57 -11.06 11.15
N GLN A 501 -4.05 -10.19 10.28
CA GLN A 501 -4.04 -8.75 10.51
C GLN A 501 -5.46 -8.21 10.53
N ASN A 502 -6.14 -8.27 9.39
CA ASN A 502 -7.38 -7.56 9.13
C ASN A 502 -8.52 -8.06 10.01
N THR A 503 -8.54 -9.35 10.36
CA THR A 503 -9.54 -9.90 11.29
C THR A 503 -9.43 -9.30 12.69
N MET A 504 -8.22 -8.93 13.12
CA MET A 504 -7.98 -8.38 14.45
C MET A 504 -7.93 -6.85 14.49
N LEU A 505 -7.80 -6.19 13.33
CA LEU A 505 -7.96 -4.74 13.24
C LEU A 505 -9.40 -4.35 13.58
N GLN A 506 -9.59 -3.14 14.10
CA GLN A 506 -10.90 -2.67 14.54
C GLN A 506 -11.98 -2.66 13.45
N TYR A 507 -11.59 -2.70 12.18
CA TYR A 507 -12.46 -2.66 10.99
C TYR A 507 -13.16 -4.00 10.71
N SER A 508 -12.77 -5.06 11.40
CA SER A 508 -13.43 -6.35 11.37
C SER A 508 -14.49 -6.44 12.47
N ILE A 509 -15.56 -7.19 12.22
CA ILE A 509 -16.59 -7.50 13.24
C ILE A 509 -16.03 -8.31 14.43
N TYR A 510 -14.85 -8.92 14.26
CA TYR A 510 -14.08 -9.63 15.29
C TYR A 510 -12.91 -8.81 15.84
N GLY A 511 -12.76 -7.60 15.31
CA GLY A 511 -11.66 -6.70 15.57
C GLY A 511 -11.58 -6.27 17.02
N VAL A 512 -10.39 -5.83 17.42
CA VAL A 512 -10.19 -5.19 18.71
C VAL A 512 -10.18 -3.68 18.51
N ASP A 513 -11.13 -3.00 19.15
CA ASP A 513 -11.25 -1.55 19.11
C ASP A 513 -9.89 -0.88 19.43
N GLY A 514 -9.48 0.08 18.58
CA GLY A 514 -8.24 0.83 18.72
C GLY A 514 -6.99 0.19 18.11
N ILE A 515 -7.07 -1.03 17.57
CA ILE A 515 -5.97 -1.61 16.77
C ILE A 515 -6.14 -1.21 15.29
N LEU A 516 -5.30 -0.29 14.83
CA LEU A 516 -5.29 0.24 13.45
C LEU A 516 -4.21 -0.43 12.58
N GLU A 517 -3.03 -0.59 13.17
CA GLU A 517 -1.90 -1.38 12.71
C GLU A 517 -0.93 -1.55 13.88
N GLY A 518 -0.04 -2.53 13.80
CA GLY A 518 0.83 -2.91 14.90
C GLY A 518 0.03 -3.54 16.03
N ALA A 519 0.46 -4.71 16.50
CA ALA A 519 -0.18 -5.33 17.64
C ALA A 519 0.82 -6.10 18.50
N ARG A 520 0.38 -6.46 19.70
CA ARG A 520 1.14 -7.31 20.62
C ARG A 520 1.09 -8.76 20.16
N GLN A 521 2.04 -9.55 20.64
CA GLN A 521 2.10 -11.00 20.45
C GLN A 521 0.76 -11.70 20.81
N SER A 522 0.14 -11.26 21.89
CA SER A 522 -1.14 -11.78 22.38
C SER A 522 -2.29 -11.63 21.39
N THR A 523 -2.21 -10.69 20.45
CA THR A 523 -3.25 -10.45 19.43
C THR A 523 -3.27 -11.59 18.41
N GLY A 524 -2.09 -12.02 17.94
CA GLY A 524 -1.95 -13.15 17.04
C GLY A 524 -2.33 -14.47 17.72
N VAL A 525 -1.97 -14.63 18.99
CA VAL A 525 -2.45 -15.77 19.80
C VAL A 525 -3.96 -15.75 19.91
N GLY A 526 -4.57 -14.59 20.19
CA GLY A 526 -6.01 -14.41 20.26
C GLY A 526 -6.72 -14.85 18.99
N TYR A 527 -6.22 -14.45 17.82
CA TYR A 527 -6.73 -14.90 16.53
C TYR A 527 -6.74 -16.45 16.41
N LEU A 528 -5.62 -17.10 16.76
CA LEU A 528 -5.47 -18.55 16.63
C LEU A 528 -6.36 -19.34 17.59
N VAL A 529 -6.45 -18.93 18.86
CA VAL A 529 -7.21 -19.69 19.89
C VAL A 529 -8.71 -19.43 19.86
N ASN A 530 -9.17 -18.36 19.18
CA ASN A 530 -10.59 -18.14 18.88
C ASN A 530 -11.02 -18.83 17.56
N TRP A 531 -10.10 -19.54 16.89
CA TRP A 531 -10.34 -20.23 15.61
C TRP A 531 -10.86 -19.31 14.51
N TYR A 532 -10.36 -18.07 14.49
CA TYR A 532 -10.62 -17.14 13.37
C TYR A 532 -9.90 -17.58 12.09
N GLY A 533 -8.88 -18.43 12.25
CA GLY A 533 -8.22 -19.21 11.21
C GLY A 533 -7.18 -20.10 11.88
N PRO A 534 -6.01 -20.35 11.26
CA PRO A 534 -5.44 -19.63 10.13
C PRO A 534 -5.87 -20.16 8.76
N TYR A 535 -5.90 -19.28 7.76
CA TYR A 535 -6.19 -19.64 6.36
C TYR A 535 -4.93 -19.66 5.49
N PRO A 536 -4.92 -20.44 4.39
CA PRO A 536 -3.87 -20.39 3.39
C PRO A 536 -3.73 -19.01 2.75
N THR A 537 -2.49 -18.59 2.46
CA THR A 537 -2.23 -17.30 1.79
C THR A 537 -2.85 -17.17 0.40
N ASP A 538 -3.20 -18.29 -0.26
CA ASP A 538 -3.82 -18.26 -1.59
C ASP A 538 -5.29 -17.83 -1.55
N LEU A 539 -5.94 -17.92 -0.38
CA LEU A 539 -7.31 -17.43 -0.20
C LEU A 539 -7.35 -15.94 0.15
N ASP A 540 -6.31 -15.44 0.81
CA ASP A 540 -6.16 -14.04 1.15
C ASP A 540 -4.68 -13.66 1.17
N ARG A 541 -4.22 -13.03 0.09
CA ARG A 541 -2.81 -12.68 -0.11
C ARG A 541 -2.46 -11.41 0.65
N TYR A 542 -1.25 -11.32 1.18
CA TYR A 542 -0.80 -10.14 1.90
C TYR A 542 -0.91 -8.87 1.06
N ASP A 543 -1.62 -7.89 1.61
CA ASP A 543 -1.79 -6.55 1.09
C ASP A 543 -1.20 -5.58 2.10
N GLU A 544 -0.16 -4.89 1.68
CA GLU A 544 0.50 -3.93 2.56
C GLU A 544 -0.41 -2.76 2.88
N LEU A 545 -1.30 -2.31 2.01
CA LEU A 545 -2.14 -1.14 2.26
C LEU A 545 -3.54 -1.52 2.77
N GLY A 546 -4.05 -2.66 2.31
CA GLY A 546 -5.35 -3.21 2.64
C GLY A 546 -5.55 -3.47 4.13
N LYS A 547 -6.82 -3.42 4.53
CA LYS A 547 -7.22 -3.43 5.96
C LYS A 547 -8.41 -4.33 6.25
N VAL A 548 -9.01 -4.88 5.20
CA VAL A 548 -10.20 -5.72 5.31
C VAL A 548 -9.95 -7.04 4.59
N SER A 549 -10.47 -8.10 5.18
CA SER A 549 -10.41 -9.44 4.61
C SER A 549 -11.82 -9.96 4.38
N THR A 550 -11.95 -10.77 3.33
CA THR A 550 -13.11 -11.63 3.07
C THR A 550 -13.38 -12.57 4.24
N HIS A 551 -14.66 -12.92 4.43
CA HIS A 551 -15.01 -14.00 5.34
C HIS A 551 -14.78 -15.34 4.66
N ILE A 552 -13.79 -16.06 5.15
CA ILE A 552 -13.38 -17.34 4.57
C ILE A 552 -14.08 -18.47 5.33
N ASN A 553 -14.90 -19.25 4.63
CA ASN A 553 -15.51 -20.46 5.18
C ASN A 553 -14.82 -21.72 4.62
N MET A 554 -14.01 -22.39 5.45
CA MET A 554 -13.37 -23.67 5.13
C MET A 554 -13.91 -24.79 6.04
N ALA A 555 -15.20 -25.08 5.91
CA ALA A 555 -15.94 -26.01 6.78
C ALA A 555 -15.26 -27.38 7.07
N ASN A 556 -14.32 -27.86 6.24
CA ASN A 556 -13.66 -29.17 6.41
C ASN A 556 -12.12 -29.15 6.27
N GLU A 557 -11.50 -27.97 6.19
CA GLU A 557 -10.04 -27.84 5.96
C GLU A 557 -9.36 -26.80 6.88
N SER A 558 -10.05 -26.35 7.93
CA SER A 558 -9.51 -25.40 8.92
C SER A 558 -8.61 -26.07 9.96
N ILE A 559 -7.52 -25.40 10.34
CA ILE A 559 -6.65 -25.83 11.45
C ILE A 559 -7.08 -25.07 12.71
N HIS A 560 -7.40 -25.78 13.79
CA HIS A 560 -7.82 -25.19 15.06
C HIS A 560 -6.74 -25.36 16.11
N VAL A 561 -6.06 -24.26 16.46
CA VAL A 561 -5.06 -24.27 17.53
C VAL A 561 -5.76 -24.45 18.88
N GLN A 562 -5.36 -25.47 19.62
CA GLN A 562 -5.93 -25.82 20.94
C GLN A 562 -5.15 -25.21 22.10
N ASP A 563 -3.82 -25.23 22.01
CA ASP A 563 -2.92 -24.85 23.09
C ASP A 563 -1.80 -23.95 22.59
N VAL A 564 -1.44 -22.93 23.39
CA VAL A 564 -0.32 -22.03 23.16
C VAL A 564 0.48 -21.87 24.45
N VAL A 565 1.81 -21.97 24.36
CA VAL A 565 2.72 -21.82 25.51
C VAL A 565 3.30 -20.41 25.54
N PHE A 566 3.13 -19.72 26.67
CA PHE A 566 3.82 -18.46 26.96
C PHE A 566 5.04 -18.73 27.83
N PHE A 567 6.19 -18.22 27.42
CA PHE A 567 7.43 -18.34 28.19
C PHE A 567 7.57 -17.18 29.18
N PRO A 568 8.17 -17.41 30.37
CA PRO A 568 8.49 -16.33 31.28
C PRO A 568 9.52 -15.40 30.63
N ALA A 569 9.48 -14.11 30.99
CA ALA A 569 10.48 -13.15 30.55
C ALA A 569 11.90 -13.60 30.97
N ARG A 570 12.84 -13.49 30.04
CA ARG A 570 14.25 -13.81 30.29
C ARG A 570 14.81 -12.91 31.40
N GLN A 571 15.43 -13.51 32.42
CA GLN A 571 15.92 -12.76 33.58
C GLN A 571 17.22 -11.98 33.29
N ASN A 572 18.09 -12.54 32.44
CA ASN A 572 19.36 -11.93 32.01
C ASN A 572 19.94 -12.65 30.78
N ALA A 573 21.10 -12.23 30.28
CA ALA A 573 21.70 -12.76 29.05
C ALA A 573 22.13 -14.25 29.10
N THR A 574 22.19 -14.87 30.28
CA THR A 574 22.56 -16.30 30.42
C THR A 574 21.35 -17.21 30.66
N ASP A 575 20.16 -16.63 30.86
CA ASP A 575 18.90 -17.35 31.07
C ASP A 575 18.31 -17.86 29.74
N ASN A 576 19.08 -18.68 29.02
CA ASN A 576 18.76 -19.11 27.65
C ASN A 576 18.24 -20.55 27.56
N TYR A 577 18.36 -21.34 28.64
CA TYR A 577 18.11 -22.79 28.61
C TYR A 577 16.69 -23.13 28.15
N ILE A 578 15.66 -22.51 28.73
CA ILE A 578 14.27 -22.83 28.42
C ILE A 578 13.92 -22.49 26.96
N PHE A 579 14.44 -21.38 26.44
CA PHE A 579 14.22 -20.92 25.08
C PHE A 579 14.90 -21.84 24.05
N LYS A 580 16.15 -22.23 24.30
CA LYS A 580 16.86 -23.22 23.47
C LYS A 580 16.15 -24.56 23.47
N LYS A 581 15.72 -25.03 24.65
CA LYS A 581 14.97 -26.27 24.78
C LYS A 581 13.63 -26.21 24.04
N ALA A 582 12.92 -25.08 24.13
CA ALA A 582 11.68 -24.86 23.40
C ALA A 582 11.86 -24.89 21.88
N LEU A 583 12.93 -24.28 21.32
CA LEU A 583 13.24 -24.36 19.88
C LEU A 583 13.38 -25.81 19.41
N MET A 584 14.03 -26.64 20.23
CA MET A 584 14.25 -28.05 19.92
C MET A 584 13.00 -28.90 20.07
N ASP A 585 12.13 -28.58 21.03
CA ASP A 585 10.94 -29.37 21.36
C ASP A 585 9.73 -28.99 20.51
N TYR A 586 9.52 -27.69 20.27
CA TYR A 586 8.31 -27.16 19.66
C TYR A 586 8.53 -26.49 18.30
N GLY A 587 9.77 -26.15 17.94
CA GLY A 587 10.08 -25.38 16.74
C GLY A 587 10.21 -23.89 17.04
N ALA A 588 10.14 -23.07 15.99
CA ALA A 588 10.34 -21.63 16.09
C ALA A 588 9.22 -20.97 16.90
N PHE A 589 9.53 -19.86 17.57
CA PHE A 589 8.52 -19.09 18.28
C PHE A 589 8.74 -17.59 18.12
N LEU A 590 7.68 -16.85 18.38
CA LEU A 590 7.63 -15.40 18.27
C LEU A 590 8.41 -14.77 19.44
N VAL A 591 9.27 -13.79 19.13
CA VAL A 591 9.86 -12.87 20.11
C VAL A 591 9.66 -11.43 19.66
N ALA A 592 9.53 -10.51 20.60
CA ALA A 592 9.45 -9.08 20.34
C ALA A 592 10.74 -8.37 20.77
N ILE A 593 11.15 -7.37 20.00
CA ILE A 593 12.41 -6.64 20.14
C ILE A 593 12.24 -5.15 19.80
N TYR A 594 13.26 -4.36 20.12
CA TYR A 594 13.42 -3.03 19.56
C TYR A 594 14.27 -3.08 18.28
N SER A 595 13.64 -2.71 17.16
CA SER A 595 14.25 -2.72 15.82
C SER A 595 14.60 -1.32 15.28
N GLY A 596 14.37 -0.25 16.05
CA GLY A 596 14.70 1.12 15.64
C GLY A 596 16.20 1.44 15.59
N GLU A 597 16.57 2.56 14.94
CA GLU A 597 17.95 3.09 14.90
C GLU A 597 19.00 2.10 14.35
N ASN A 598 18.73 1.49 13.19
CA ASN A 598 19.62 0.52 12.54
C ASN A 598 21.07 1.01 12.43
N SER A 599 21.30 2.27 12.06
CA SER A 599 22.65 2.85 11.94
C SER A 599 23.47 2.83 13.22
N LYS A 600 22.85 2.63 14.39
CA LYS A 600 23.53 2.53 15.69
C LYS A 600 23.65 1.11 16.20
N TYR A 601 22.69 0.24 15.89
CA TYR A 601 22.53 -1.05 16.58
C TYR A 601 22.62 -2.26 15.65
N TYR A 602 22.68 -2.07 14.34
CA TYR A 602 22.73 -3.15 13.35
C TYR A 602 24.00 -3.07 12.49
N ASN A 603 24.80 -4.13 12.51
CA ASN A 603 25.95 -4.30 11.63
C ASN A 603 25.52 -5.00 10.35
N GLU A 604 25.52 -4.27 9.24
CA GLU A 604 25.14 -4.80 7.91
C GLU A 604 26.12 -5.87 7.39
N THR A 605 27.40 -5.82 7.77
CA THR A 605 28.42 -6.75 7.24
C THR A 605 28.25 -8.15 7.81
N SER A 606 27.88 -8.25 9.08
CA SER A 606 27.73 -9.52 9.82
C SER A 606 26.28 -9.91 10.07
N ALA A 607 25.33 -9.10 9.58
CA ALA A 607 23.91 -9.15 9.90
C ALA A 607 23.66 -9.30 11.42
N ALA A 608 24.29 -8.44 12.23
CA ALA A 608 24.31 -8.58 13.69
C ALA A 608 23.67 -7.38 14.39
N ARG A 609 22.71 -7.63 15.27
CA ARG A 609 21.99 -6.61 16.04
C ARG A 609 22.23 -6.75 17.54
N TYR A 610 22.51 -5.62 18.19
CA TYR A 610 22.52 -5.54 19.64
C TYR A 610 22.00 -4.18 20.11
N TYR A 611 20.83 -4.19 20.73
CA TYR A 611 20.25 -3.04 21.41
C TYR A 611 20.54 -3.10 22.91
N ASN A 612 21.13 -2.04 23.44
CA ASN A 612 21.47 -1.88 24.86
C ASN A 612 20.80 -0.66 25.51
N GLY A 613 19.75 -0.13 24.88
CA GLY A 613 19.02 1.03 25.37
C GLY A 613 17.78 0.68 26.18
N THR A 614 16.91 1.68 26.37
CA THR A 614 15.72 1.61 27.25
C THR A 614 14.41 1.92 26.52
N LYS A 615 14.43 2.13 25.20
CA LYS A 615 13.22 2.36 24.40
C LYS A 615 12.38 1.08 24.33
N GLY A 616 11.07 1.28 24.24
CA GLY A 616 10.10 0.19 24.18
C GLY A 616 10.19 -0.59 22.87
N ILE A 617 9.81 -1.87 22.95
CA ILE A 617 9.66 -2.81 21.83
C ILE A 617 8.79 -2.21 20.73
N ASN A 618 9.17 -2.44 19.47
CA ASN A 618 8.44 -1.96 18.29
C ASN A 618 8.41 -2.97 17.12
N HIS A 619 8.93 -4.20 17.31
CA HIS A 619 9.00 -5.20 16.25
C HIS A 619 8.83 -6.61 16.80
N ALA A 620 8.19 -7.47 16.02
CA ALA A 620 8.02 -8.89 16.32
C ALA A 620 8.72 -9.72 15.24
N VAL A 621 9.44 -10.75 15.66
CA VAL A 621 10.28 -11.59 14.80
C VAL A 621 10.17 -13.05 15.20
N THR A 622 10.61 -13.96 14.33
CA THR A 622 10.61 -15.39 14.62
C THR A 622 11.99 -15.83 15.08
N LEU A 623 12.11 -16.32 16.31
CA LEU A 623 13.33 -16.94 16.82
C LEU A 623 13.46 -18.35 16.24
N VAL A 624 14.57 -18.63 15.53
CA VAL A 624 14.75 -19.91 14.81
C VAL A 624 15.99 -20.69 15.24
N GLY A 625 16.84 -20.12 16.10
CA GLY A 625 18.08 -20.78 16.48
C GLY A 625 18.94 -19.96 17.42
N TRP A 626 20.14 -20.46 17.67
CA TRP A 626 21.16 -19.81 18.48
C TRP A 626 22.57 -20.25 18.08
N ASP A 627 23.56 -19.46 18.48
CA ASP A 627 24.98 -19.74 18.37
C ASP A 627 25.69 -19.14 19.59
N ASP A 628 26.11 -19.99 20.53
CA ASP A 628 26.76 -19.60 21.79
C ASP A 628 28.14 -18.98 21.60
N ASN A 629 28.78 -19.28 20.46
CA ASN A 629 30.12 -18.82 20.13
C ASN A 629 30.08 -17.68 19.10
N TYR A 630 28.91 -17.09 18.83
CA TYR A 630 28.81 -15.97 17.90
C TYR A 630 29.61 -14.76 18.45
N PRO A 631 30.66 -14.30 17.74
CA PRO A 631 31.60 -13.33 18.31
C PRO A 631 30.96 -11.98 18.66
N ALA A 632 31.23 -11.47 19.87
CA ALA A 632 30.84 -10.14 20.30
C ALA A 632 31.37 -9.03 19.35
N SER A 633 32.51 -9.27 18.71
CA SER A 633 33.12 -8.36 17.73
C SER A 633 32.31 -8.20 16.44
N ASN A 634 31.33 -9.06 16.17
CA ASN A 634 30.46 -8.94 15.00
C ASN A 634 29.41 -7.84 15.17
N PHE A 635 29.12 -7.39 16.39
CA PHE A 635 28.15 -6.31 16.64
C PHE A 635 28.84 -4.94 16.55
N LEU A 636 28.11 -3.91 16.08
CA LEU A 636 28.65 -2.53 16.02
C LEU A 636 29.11 -2.03 17.40
N ASN A 637 28.30 -2.32 18.41
CA ASN A 637 28.66 -2.13 19.81
C ASN A 637 28.89 -3.52 20.40
N PRO A 638 30.12 -3.93 20.74
CA PRO A 638 30.33 -5.27 21.25
C PRO A 638 29.60 -5.49 22.60
N PRO A 639 28.80 -6.55 22.76
CA PRO A 639 28.23 -6.95 24.05
C PRO A 639 29.33 -7.46 25.01
N SER A 640 28.97 -7.69 26.27
CA SER A 640 29.92 -8.14 27.31
C SER A 640 30.43 -9.58 27.14
N GLY A 641 29.87 -10.35 26.22
CA GLY A 641 30.33 -11.69 25.87
C GLY A 641 29.76 -12.16 24.54
N ASP A 642 30.28 -13.28 24.06
CA ASP A 642 29.79 -13.94 22.85
C ASP A 642 28.38 -14.50 23.05
N GLY A 643 27.76 -14.86 21.94
CA GLY A 643 26.47 -15.55 21.92
C GLY A 643 25.35 -14.73 21.31
N ALA A 644 24.61 -15.36 20.41
CA ALA A 644 23.52 -14.74 19.69
C ALA A 644 22.38 -15.70 19.39
N TRP A 645 21.19 -15.15 19.37
CA TRP A 645 20.00 -15.74 18.77
C TRP A 645 20.05 -15.60 17.25
N ILE A 646 19.49 -16.57 16.53
CA ILE A 646 19.29 -16.51 15.08
C ILE A 646 17.82 -16.15 14.85
N ILE A 647 17.60 -15.04 14.17
CA ILE A 647 16.28 -14.46 13.96
C ILE A 647 15.92 -14.51 12.48
N LYS A 648 14.70 -14.98 12.18
CA LYS A 648 14.05 -14.80 10.89
C LYS A 648 13.20 -13.54 10.93
N ASN A 649 13.47 -12.62 10.00
CA ASN A 649 12.77 -11.35 9.88
C ASN A 649 11.65 -11.39 8.82
N SER A 650 10.93 -10.27 8.68
CA SER A 650 9.80 -10.08 7.77
C SER A 650 9.99 -8.87 6.84
N TRP A 651 11.22 -8.58 6.43
CA TRP A 651 11.57 -7.44 5.54
C TRP A 651 12.15 -7.91 4.20
N GLY A 652 11.75 -9.10 3.74
CA GLY A 652 12.21 -9.68 2.48
C GLY A 652 13.61 -10.29 2.55
N THR A 653 13.97 -11.02 1.49
CA THR A 653 15.26 -11.73 1.37
C THR A 653 16.42 -10.79 1.08
N GLU A 654 16.16 -9.61 0.54
CA GLU A 654 17.18 -8.59 0.24
C GLU A 654 17.69 -7.86 1.50
N TRP A 655 17.03 -8.05 2.64
CA TRP A 655 17.43 -7.45 3.90
C TRP A 655 18.26 -8.41 4.74
N GLY A 656 19.39 -7.95 5.27
CA GLY A 656 20.26 -8.72 6.16
C GLY A 656 20.90 -9.94 5.49
N ASP A 657 20.99 -11.06 6.21
CA ASP A 657 21.53 -12.32 5.69
C ASP A 657 20.39 -13.16 5.12
N GLU A 658 19.99 -12.89 3.89
CA GLU A 658 18.84 -13.54 3.22
C GLU A 658 17.52 -13.42 4.01
N GLY A 659 17.31 -12.31 4.71
CA GLY A 659 16.17 -12.09 5.61
C GLY A 659 16.37 -12.56 7.06
N TYR A 660 17.57 -13.00 7.41
CA TYR A 660 17.96 -13.41 8.77
C TYR A 660 18.97 -12.44 9.38
N PHE A 661 19.07 -12.47 10.71
CA PHE A 661 20.11 -11.75 11.44
C PHE A 661 20.41 -12.42 12.79
N TYR A 662 21.57 -12.09 13.35
CA TYR A 662 21.97 -12.48 14.70
C TYR A 662 21.57 -11.40 15.70
N LEU A 663 20.90 -11.78 16.78
CA LEU A 663 20.52 -10.88 17.88
C LEU A 663 21.33 -11.27 19.11
N SER A 664 22.11 -10.34 19.68
CA SER A 664 22.91 -10.64 20.86
C SER A 664 22.07 -11.16 22.03
N TYR A 665 22.59 -12.13 22.79
CA TYR A 665 21.98 -12.56 24.05
C TYR A 665 21.86 -11.43 25.08
N TYR A 666 22.66 -10.38 24.94
CA TYR A 666 22.68 -9.24 25.85
C TYR A 666 21.64 -8.18 25.49
N ASP A 667 20.89 -8.35 24.40
CA ASP A 667 19.87 -7.39 23.96
C ASP A 667 18.84 -7.12 25.07
N THR A 668 18.67 -5.84 25.41
CA THR A 668 17.83 -5.39 26.53
C THR A 668 16.34 -5.39 26.21
N SER A 669 15.97 -5.58 24.94
CA SER A 669 14.57 -5.55 24.48
C SER A 669 13.94 -6.92 24.23
N PHE A 670 14.73 -8.00 24.27
CA PHE A 670 14.24 -9.36 24.02
C PHE A 670 13.07 -9.74 24.95
N ASN A 671 11.92 -10.05 24.36
CA ASN A 671 10.69 -10.38 25.07
C ASN A 671 9.94 -11.50 24.35
N THR A 672 9.32 -12.41 25.09
CA THR A 672 8.50 -13.52 24.55
C THR A 672 7.03 -13.26 24.76
#